data_AF-A0A0P0GGG2-F1
#
_entry.id   AF-A0A0P0GGG2-F1
#
_cell.length_a   1.000
_cell.length_b   1.000
_cell.length_c   1.000
_cell.angle_alpha   90.00
_cell.angle_beta   90.00
_cell.angle_gamma   90.00
#
_symmetry.space_group_name_H-M   'P 1'
#
loop_
_entity.id
_entity.type
_entity.pdbx_description
1 polymer ?
#
loop_
_entity_poly.entity_id
_entity_poly.type
_entity_poly.pdbx_seq_one_letter_code
_entity_poly.pdbx_strand_id
1 'polypeptide(L)'
;MKTWKWVNTLLMCTLASTIISCSGNEELTDEITNTGKDELITITVGTGANTNTRVSYDDDKVGSSNEDALKWEEGDKLLVAGYVNGTLKGKEIYVISEGVGKAKASFTGTAIEGATTYNVYYPSSITVDEPTGGATFSPSAQTQNGNNNTVHLRDNIFLQATNVTDLNNITLEMKSSIMKFELSNIPTDIGSLKSLIWIVETDNGSKNMVLNLSSIADNQALTAYLSFISEEMSVKTNGKFTVILQGDKLYKAEREIISGKKYEAGNRYTAEIDNSSETMQWEELANMSFTVKVDENLGFNIPFPTSGETPANIMVDWGDGSALTIVNKGTTLSDGDGFNYEYAETGEYAIAIYSDQVDETELQIPKIKFWNNRDNNSNSSKLRLIGTPLLNTGTEDFSYCFYQCSNLTSIPKGLFDKNTNVTSFKSCFEDCSKLESIPTGLFDKNTNVTSFWGCFQGCSTLESIPGGLFDKNIEVTSFGYCFQGCKKLSNIPIGLFERNTKVTDFEYCFEVCSNLTSIPTRLFDKNINVTSFFGCFQNCSTLESIPKELFDKNIEVEVFRGCFSNCTNLKEVPEGLFNNNKKATNFMSCFSFCSNVTLNKNIFSNEGNTDRFSGMNMLFNYCFQNAGEQNENPGEAPELWKYKRGSSTWNTTGCFYNAKATNLTSNNEYNTEWGTPLNWN
;
A
#
# COMPACT_ATOMS: atom_id res chain seq x y z
N MET A 1 22.26 59.89 -10.81
CA MET A 1 21.13 60.24 -11.72
C MET A 1 19.92 59.47 -11.23
N LYS A 2 19.09 60.14 -10.40
CA LYS A 2 17.72 60.63 -10.70
C LYS A 2 16.68 59.50 -10.77
N THR A 3 15.59 59.45 -10.02
CA THR A 3 14.98 60.34 -9.00
C THR A 3 13.79 59.59 -8.37
N TRP A 4 13.60 59.73 -7.05
CA TRP A 4 12.36 59.44 -6.32
C TRP A 4 11.28 60.50 -6.55
N LYS A 5 10.00 60.13 -6.38
CA LYS A 5 8.92 61.08 -6.09
C LYS A 5 8.02 60.56 -4.97
N TRP A 6 8.06 61.28 -3.86
CA TRP A 6 7.04 61.37 -2.83
C TRP A 6 5.98 62.40 -3.24
N VAL A 7 4.74 62.24 -2.76
CA VAL A 7 3.81 63.36 -2.55
C VAL A 7 3.12 63.17 -1.19
N ASN A 8 3.48 64.05 -0.25
CA ASN A 8 2.68 64.45 0.92
C ASN A 8 1.77 65.62 0.51
N THR A 9 0.62 65.79 1.16
CA THR A 9 0.05 67.05 1.76
C THR A 9 -1.30 66.67 2.40
N LEU A 10 -1.49 66.67 3.74
CA LEU A 10 -1.86 67.80 4.65
C LEU A 10 -3.26 68.39 4.35
N LEU A 11 -4.15 68.84 5.26
CA LEU A 11 -4.19 69.05 6.72
C LEU A 11 -5.65 69.47 7.11
N MET A 12 -6.08 69.08 8.32
CA MET A 12 -7.00 69.72 9.32
C MET A 12 -8.19 70.64 8.92
N CYS A 13 -9.32 70.50 9.64
CA CYS A 13 -9.68 71.39 10.79
C CYS A 13 -11.04 71.09 11.46
N THR A 14 -10.98 70.87 12.79
CA THR A 14 -11.79 71.42 13.92
C THR A 14 -13.33 71.41 13.89
N LEU A 15 -14.02 70.74 14.85
CA LEU A 15 -14.32 71.07 16.27
C LEU A 15 -15.41 72.15 16.46
N ALA A 16 -16.53 71.81 17.11
CA ALA A 16 -17.27 72.67 18.05
C ALA A 16 -18.38 71.92 18.80
N SER A 17 -18.17 71.75 20.11
CA SER A 17 -19.16 71.50 21.15
C SER A 17 -19.72 72.83 21.70
N THR A 18 -21.00 72.91 22.10
CA THR A 18 -21.48 73.30 23.47
C THR A 18 -23.00 73.59 23.56
N ILE A 19 -23.69 72.85 24.45
CA ILE A 19 -24.55 73.22 25.62
C ILE A 19 -25.76 74.20 25.48
N ILE A 20 -26.91 73.83 26.11
CA ILE A 20 -27.85 74.59 27.01
C ILE A 20 -29.10 73.69 27.23
N SER A 21 -29.36 73.05 28.39
CA SER A 21 -30.00 73.45 29.68
C SER A 21 -31.54 73.61 29.72
N CYS A 22 -32.18 72.82 30.62
CA CYS A 22 -33.40 73.02 31.44
C CYS A 22 -34.84 73.05 30.85
N SER A 23 -35.68 72.09 31.29
CA SER A 23 -36.77 72.25 32.30
C SER A 23 -38.04 71.43 31.98
N GLY A 24 -38.70 70.90 33.03
CA GLY A 24 -40.12 70.53 33.01
C GLY A 24 -40.45 69.06 33.30
N ASN A 25 -40.90 68.76 34.52
CA ASN A 25 -41.63 67.54 34.85
C ASN A 25 -43.00 67.53 34.16
N GLU A 26 -43.41 66.39 33.62
CA GLU A 26 -44.79 65.88 33.69
C GLU A 26 -44.77 64.36 33.44
N GLU A 27 -45.23 63.58 34.42
CA GLU A 27 -45.57 62.17 34.23
C GLU A 27 -46.77 62.07 33.28
N LEU A 28 -46.74 61.10 32.36
CA LEU A 28 -47.92 60.28 32.03
C LEU A 28 -47.47 59.00 31.32
N THR A 29 -47.92 57.91 31.93
CA THR A 29 -48.01 56.54 31.50
C THR A 29 -48.45 56.38 30.04
N ASP A 30 -47.75 55.54 29.28
CA ASP A 30 -48.38 54.42 28.56
C ASP A 30 -47.32 53.50 27.95
N GLU A 31 -47.59 52.20 28.04
CA GLU A 31 -46.81 51.11 27.47
C GLU A 31 -46.60 51.30 25.96
N ILE A 32 -45.34 51.35 25.54
CA ILE A 32 -44.94 50.93 24.20
C ILE A 32 -43.85 49.87 24.38
N THR A 33 -44.29 48.61 24.34
CA THR A 33 -43.44 47.46 24.06
C THR A 33 -42.81 47.64 22.67
N ASN A 34 -41.59 48.16 22.63
CA ASN A 34 -40.67 47.96 21.52
C ASN A 34 -39.78 46.78 21.90
N THR A 35 -40.12 45.60 21.41
CA THR A 35 -39.31 44.38 21.54
C THR A 35 -38.02 44.58 20.74
N GLY A 36 -36.98 44.99 21.46
CA GLY A 36 -35.66 45.32 20.95
C GLY A 36 -34.97 44.08 20.38
N LYS A 37 -34.90 43.99 19.06
CA LYS A 37 -33.97 43.09 18.35
C LYS A 37 -32.55 43.68 18.25
N ASP A 38 -32.36 44.93 18.67
CA ASP A 38 -31.13 45.72 18.49
C ASP A 38 -30.49 46.21 19.80
N GLU A 39 -30.92 45.69 20.97
CA GLU A 39 -30.28 46.06 22.23
C GLU A 39 -28.89 45.40 22.32
N LEU A 40 -27.85 46.24 22.28
CA LEU A 40 -26.47 45.79 22.48
C LEU A 40 -26.18 45.64 23.97
N ILE A 41 -25.65 44.49 24.34
CA ILE A 41 -25.15 44.23 25.68
C ILE A 41 -23.62 44.14 25.65
N THR A 42 -22.99 44.68 26.68
CA THR A 42 -21.54 44.59 26.87
C THR A 42 -21.26 43.73 28.10
N ILE A 43 -20.41 42.74 27.91
CA ILE A 43 -19.94 41.85 28.97
C ILE A 43 -18.46 42.13 29.22
N THR A 44 -18.01 42.03 30.47
CA THR A 44 -16.60 42.16 30.80
C THR A 44 -16.03 40.77 31.08
N VAL A 45 -15.04 40.38 30.29
CA VAL A 45 -14.48 39.03 30.30
C VAL A 45 -13.00 39.07 30.61
N GLY A 46 -12.63 38.39 31.68
CA GLY A 46 -11.28 38.09 32.08
C GLY A 46 -10.87 36.69 31.70
N THR A 47 -9.58 36.52 31.52
CA THR A 47 -8.91 35.23 31.39
C THR A 47 -8.34 34.85 32.77
N GLY A 48 -8.69 33.69 33.32
CA GLY A 48 -8.45 33.36 34.74
C GLY A 48 -7.00 33.52 35.26
N ALA A 49 -6.86 33.69 36.59
CA ALA A 49 -5.62 34.08 37.26
C ALA A 49 -4.57 32.97 37.46
N ASN A 50 -4.83 31.73 37.03
CA ASN A 50 -4.00 30.56 37.36
C ASN A 50 -3.58 29.70 36.14
N THR A 51 -3.74 30.19 34.91
CA THR A 51 -3.44 29.39 33.71
C THR A 51 -2.05 29.72 33.17
N ASN A 52 -1.18 28.71 33.03
CA ASN A 52 0.18 28.83 32.47
C ASN A 52 0.19 29.04 30.93
N THR A 53 -0.84 29.65 30.37
CA THR A 53 -1.16 29.66 28.93
C THR A 53 -1.53 31.07 28.47
N ARG A 54 -1.43 31.39 27.17
CA ARG A 54 -1.62 32.75 26.61
C ARG A 54 -2.40 32.73 25.28
N VAL A 55 -3.17 33.79 24.97
CA VAL A 55 -3.89 33.99 23.69
C VAL A 55 -2.91 34.59 22.65
N SER A 56 -2.00 35.45 23.14
CA SER A 56 -0.77 35.90 22.49
C SER A 56 0.44 35.37 23.26
N TYR A 57 1.07 34.33 22.74
CA TYR A 57 2.04 33.54 23.53
C TYR A 57 3.49 34.04 23.40
N ASP A 58 4.17 34.06 24.56
CA ASP A 58 5.55 34.48 24.78
C ASP A 58 6.12 33.56 25.88
N ASP A 59 7.05 32.68 25.51
CA ASP A 59 7.58 31.60 26.36
C ASP A 59 8.37 32.15 27.58
N ASP A 60 8.94 33.35 27.47
CA ASP A 60 9.82 33.95 28.49
C ASP A 60 9.07 34.49 29.72
N LYS A 61 7.73 34.47 29.71
CA LYS A 61 6.88 35.07 30.75
C LYS A 61 5.94 34.08 31.44
N VAL A 62 6.27 32.79 31.39
CA VAL A 62 5.53 31.70 32.06
C VAL A 62 5.87 31.68 33.56
N GLY A 63 4.85 31.58 34.43
CA GLY A 63 5.03 31.49 35.89
C GLY A 63 5.23 32.84 36.62
N SER A 64 5.17 33.99 35.94
CA SER A 64 5.13 35.29 36.61
C SER A 64 3.78 35.50 37.28
N SER A 65 3.76 35.97 38.53
CA SER A 65 2.57 36.26 39.36
C SER A 65 1.65 37.38 38.83
N ASN A 66 1.76 37.74 37.56
CA ASN A 66 1.04 38.84 36.97
C ASN A 66 -0.16 38.34 36.19
N GLU A 67 -1.28 39.02 36.36
CA GLU A 67 -2.55 38.93 35.63
C GLU A 67 -2.40 39.24 34.10
N ASP A 68 -1.24 38.98 33.49
CA ASP A 68 -0.83 39.35 32.13
C ASP A 68 -0.59 38.14 31.20
N ALA A 69 -0.90 36.92 31.63
CA ALA A 69 -0.60 35.69 30.87
C ALA A 69 -1.46 35.58 29.60
N LEU A 70 -2.77 35.76 29.69
CA LEU A 70 -3.69 35.75 28.55
C LEU A 70 -4.12 37.21 28.26
N LYS A 71 -3.67 37.81 27.15
CA LYS A 71 -4.12 39.15 26.73
C LYS A 71 -5.05 39.04 25.55
N TRP A 72 -6.19 39.72 25.61
CA TRP A 72 -7.10 39.83 24.50
C TRP A 72 -6.48 40.62 23.35
N GLU A 73 -6.67 40.18 22.13
CA GLU A 73 -6.15 40.81 20.92
C GLU A 73 -7.26 41.48 20.12
N GLU A 74 -6.86 42.39 19.23
CA GLU A 74 -7.78 42.97 18.26
C GLU A 74 -8.43 41.85 17.42
N GLY A 75 -9.75 41.95 17.25
CA GLY A 75 -10.54 40.98 16.49
C GLY A 75 -10.96 39.72 17.25
N ASP A 76 -10.63 39.58 18.55
CA ASP A 76 -11.12 38.47 19.36
C ASP A 76 -12.65 38.46 19.46
N LYS A 77 -13.21 37.25 19.42
CA LYS A 77 -14.64 37.00 19.42
C LYS A 77 -14.99 35.89 20.40
N LEU A 78 -16.11 36.07 21.08
CA LEU A 78 -16.69 35.08 21.98
C LEU A 78 -17.99 34.55 21.38
N LEU A 79 -18.26 33.27 21.60
CA LEU A 79 -19.61 32.73 21.44
C LEU A 79 -20.31 32.82 22.78
N VAL A 80 -21.46 33.50 22.83
CA VAL A 80 -22.29 33.63 24.02
C VAL A 80 -23.59 32.87 23.77
N ALA A 81 -23.88 31.87 24.60
CA ALA A 81 -25.13 31.11 24.57
C ALA A 81 -25.99 31.49 25.76
N GLY A 82 -27.22 31.92 25.52
CA GLY A 82 -28.16 32.37 26.55
C GLY A 82 -29.19 31.29 26.88
N TYR A 83 -29.50 31.12 28.17
CA TYR A 83 -30.38 30.07 28.68
C TYR A 83 -31.41 30.64 29.66
N VAL A 84 -32.58 29.97 29.75
CA VAL A 84 -33.57 30.18 30.81
C VAL A 84 -34.01 28.84 31.36
N ASN A 85 -33.95 28.66 32.69
CA ASN A 85 -34.26 27.39 33.36
C ASN A 85 -33.54 26.18 32.73
N GLY A 86 -32.30 26.36 32.24
CA GLY A 86 -31.50 25.32 31.58
C GLY A 86 -31.80 25.12 30.09
N THR A 87 -32.82 25.77 29.52
CA THR A 87 -33.16 25.68 28.10
C THR A 87 -32.45 26.76 27.30
N LEU A 88 -31.75 26.36 26.22
CA LEU A 88 -31.09 27.27 25.29
C LEU A 88 -32.10 28.19 24.59
N LYS A 89 -31.87 29.50 24.63
CA LYS A 89 -32.72 30.54 24.02
C LYS A 89 -32.13 31.09 22.73
N GLY A 90 -30.82 31.14 22.64
CA GLY A 90 -30.12 31.62 21.47
C GLY A 90 -28.62 31.66 21.69
N LYS A 91 -27.89 31.97 20.62
CA LYS A 91 -26.44 32.11 20.60
C LYS A 91 -26.07 33.32 19.77
N GLU A 92 -25.06 34.06 20.20
CA GLU A 92 -24.62 35.31 19.55
C GLU A 92 -23.10 35.44 19.63
N ILE A 93 -22.51 36.12 18.64
CA ILE A 93 -21.06 36.36 18.61
C ILE A 93 -20.79 37.74 19.16
N TYR A 94 -20.04 37.81 20.25
CA TYR A 94 -19.67 39.08 20.87
C TYR A 94 -18.24 39.42 20.45
N VAL A 95 -18.04 40.66 20.03
CA VAL A 95 -16.75 41.14 19.50
C VAL A 95 -16.10 42.02 20.55
N ILE A 96 -14.78 41.91 20.69
CA ILE A 96 -14.03 42.81 21.57
C ILE A 96 -14.30 44.28 21.22
N SER A 97 -14.68 45.07 22.22
CA SER A 97 -15.02 46.48 22.08
C SER A 97 -14.07 47.41 22.85
N GLU A 98 -13.53 46.96 23.99
CA GLU A 98 -12.52 47.69 24.76
C GLU A 98 -11.56 46.70 25.44
N GLY A 99 -10.31 47.11 25.69
CA GLY A 99 -9.37 46.33 26.49
C GLY A 99 -8.45 45.40 25.71
N VAL A 100 -8.26 45.66 24.41
CA VAL A 100 -7.18 45.05 23.60
C VAL A 100 -5.82 45.22 24.31
N GLY A 101 -5.05 44.15 24.39
CA GLY A 101 -3.75 44.09 25.08
C GLY A 101 -3.86 43.95 26.61
N LYS A 102 -5.06 43.74 27.16
CA LYS A 102 -5.31 43.54 28.59
C LYS A 102 -5.88 42.14 28.84
N ALA A 103 -5.74 41.64 30.07
CA ALA A 103 -6.31 40.35 30.48
C ALA A 103 -7.80 40.40 30.83
N LYS A 104 -8.36 41.61 30.95
CA LYS A 104 -9.79 41.87 31.03
C LYS A 104 -10.18 42.81 29.90
N ALA A 105 -11.18 42.41 29.12
CA ALA A 105 -11.70 43.17 28.01
C ALA A 105 -13.23 43.17 28.01
N SER A 106 -13.78 44.20 27.40
CA SER A 106 -15.21 44.32 27.15
C SER A 106 -15.53 43.71 25.79
N PHE A 107 -16.59 42.92 25.72
CA PHE A 107 -17.11 42.33 24.50
C PHE A 107 -18.57 42.73 24.32
N THR A 108 -18.92 43.17 23.12
CA THR A 108 -20.25 43.69 22.81
C THR A 108 -20.90 42.85 21.72
N GLY A 109 -22.19 42.55 21.90
CA GLY A 109 -23.03 41.88 20.92
C GLY A 109 -24.51 42.05 21.23
N THR A 110 -25.38 41.45 20.43
CA THR A 110 -26.84 41.58 20.60
C THR A 110 -27.31 40.80 21.83
N ALA A 111 -28.27 41.36 22.57
CA ALA A 111 -28.90 40.70 23.69
C ALA A 111 -29.66 39.44 23.23
N ILE A 112 -29.56 38.36 24.01
CA ILE A 112 -30.27 37.09 23.73
C ILE A 112 -31.62 37.13 24.46
N GLU A 113 -32.71 37.30 23.72
CA GLU A 113 -34.05 37.53 24.28
C GLU A 113 -34.51 36.40 25.21
N GLY A 114 -34.90 36.79 26.43
CA GLY A 114 -35.44 35.87 27.43
C GLY A 114 -34.40 34.94 28.08
N ALA A 115 -33.11 35.16 27.87
CA ALA A 115 -32.05 34.49 28.62
C ALA A 115 -31.85 35.13 30.01
N THR A 116 -31.63 34.29 31.03
CA THR A 116 -31.34 34.71 32.42
C THR A 116 -29.98 34.21 32.92
N THR A 117 -29.37 33.26 32.21
CA THR A 117 -28.04 32.70 32.49
C THR A 117 -27.30 32.52 31.17
N TYR A 118 -25.97 32.59 31.19
CA TYR A 118 -25.15 32.57 29.98
C TYR A 118 -23.98 31.59 30.10
N ASN A 119 -23.65 30.95 28.98
CA ASN A 119 -22.36 30.29 28.81
C ASN A 119 -21.53 31.08 27.80
N VAL A 120 -20.27 31.31 28.10
CA VAL A 120 -19.35 32.12 27.29
C VAL A 120 -18.17 31.26 26.88
N TYR A 121 -17.85 31.28 25.60
CA TYR A 121 -16.87 30.39 24.97
C TYR A 121 -15.87 31.15 24.12
N TYR A 122 -14.62 30.69 24.14
CA TYR A 122 -13.55 31.13 23.23
C TYR A 122 -12.83 29.90 22.65
N PRO A 123 -12.53 29.84 21.35
CA PRO A 123 -12.88 30.84 20.32
C PRO A 123 -14.37 30.84 20.00
N SER A 124 -14.83 31.84 19.24
CA SER A 124 -16.24 31.90 18.78
C SER A 124 -16.66 30.78 17.82
N SER A 125 -15.73 29.94 17.36
CA SER A 125 -15.98 28.79 16.48
C SER A 125 -16.48 27.54 17.22
N ILE A 126 -16.55 27.57 18.56
CA ILE A 126 -17.09 26.46 19.37
C ILE A 126 -18.52 26.13 18.95
N THR A 127 -18.85 24.84 18.92
CA THR A 127 -20.21 24.39 18.60
C THR A 127 -20.98 24.14 19.88
N VAL A 128 -22.22 24.61 19.94
CA VAL A 128 -23.16 24.36 21.04
C VAL A 128 -24.32 23.55 20.48
N ASP A 129 -24.53 22.35 21.03
CA ASP A 129 -25.62 21.46 20.66
C ASP A 129 -26.96 22.03 21.14
N GLU A 130 -27.93 22.13 20.23
CA GLU A 130 -29.18 22.85 20.47
C GLU A 130 -30.15 22.16 21.45
N PRO A 131 -30.25 20.81 21.48
CA PRO A 131 -31.09 20.10 22.45
C PRO A 131 -30.52 20.06 23.87
N THR A 132 -29.18 19.99 24.02
CA THR A 132 -28.54 19.77 25.34
C THR A 132 -27.83 21.01 25.89
N GLY A 133 -27.50 21.98 25.04
CA GLY A 133 -26.66 23.12 25.40
C GLY A 133 -25.19 22.76 25.62
N GLY A 134 -24.77 21.53 25.33
CA GLY A 134 -23.39 21.06 25.48
C GLY A 134 -22.46 21.68 24.45
N ALA A 135 -21.31 22.17 24.89
CA ALA A 135 -20.28 22.70 24.00
C ALA A 135 -19.31 21.60 23.58
N THR A 136 -19.05 21.51 22.27
CA THR A 136 -18.03 20.62 21.71
C THR A 136 -16.92 21.47 21.09
N PHE A 137 -15.69 21.09 21.40
CA PHE A 137 -14.49 21.66 20.82
C PHE A 137 -13.56 20.52 20.43
N SER A 138 -13.28 20.41 19.13
CA SER A 138 -12.26 19.53 18.60
C SER A 138 -11.26 20.44 17.89
N PRO A 139 -10.03 20.60 18.41
CA PRO A 139 -9.02 21.38 17.70
C PRO A 139 -8.77 20.71 16.35
N SER A 140 -8.99 21.45 15.27
CA SER A 140 -8.74 20.98 13.91
C SER A 140 -7.24 20.76 13.68
N ALA A 141 -6.84 20.32 12.49
CA ALA A 141 -5.43 20.31 12.10
C ALA A 141 -4.84 21.72 12.27
N GLN A 142 -3.90 21.85 13.22
CA GLN A 142 -3.27 23.12 13.56
C GLN A 142 -2.17 23.44 12.56
N THR A 143 -1.89 24.71 12.32
CA THR A 143 -0.80 25.12 11.42
C THR A 143 0.09 26.15 12.09
N GLN A 144 1.34 25.77 12.36
CA GLN A 144 2.34 26.70 12.86
C GLN A 144 3.14 27.29 11.69
N ASN A 145 3.25 28.62 11.64
CA ASN A 145 4.03 29.33 10.63
C ASN A 145 5.29 29.93 11.26
N GLY A 146 6.44 29.33 10.95
CA GLY A 146 7.73 29.65 11.56
C GLY A 146 8.04 28.84 12.81
N ASN A 147 9.32 28.80 13.17
CA ASN A 147 9.79 28.14 14.38
C ASN A 147 9.42 28.97 15.62
N ASN A 148 9.07 28.31 16.73
CA ASN A 148 8.69 28.96 17.98
C ASN A 148 7.52 29.97 17.82
N ASN A 149 6.59 29.69 16.90
CA ASN A 149 5.43 30.53 16.65
C ASN A 149 4.18 29.94 17.30
N THR A 150 3.31 30.80 17.82
CA THR A 150 2.13 30.40 18.59
C THR A 150 0.85 31.10 18.16
N VAL A 151 0.89 31.87 17.06
CA VAL A 151 -0.25 32.66 16.60
C VAL A 151 -1.46 31.76 16.35
N HIS A 152 -1.25 30.55 15.84
CA HIS A 152 -2.31 29.58 15.58
C HIS A 152 -3.03 29.09 16.82
N LEU A 153 -2.41 29.16 18.01
CA LEU A 153 -3.05 28.72 19.25
C LEU A 153 -4.28 29.58 19.60
N ARG A 154 -4.32 30.83 19.14
CA ARG A 154 -5.45 31.74 19.31
C ARG A 154 -6.78 31.13 18.88
N ASP A 155 -6.79 30.46 17.73
CA ASP A 155 -7.98 29.80 17.19
C ASP A 155 -8.18 28.37 17.71
N ASN A 156 -7.27 27.87 18.55
CA ASN A 156 -7.22 26.47 18.96
C ASN A 156 -7.24 26.25 20.49
N ILE A 157 -7.29 27.32 21.28
CA ILE A 157 -7.42 27.24 22.74
C ILE A 157 -8.90 27.34 23.13
N PHE A 158 -9.40 26.29 23.78
CA PHE A 158 -10.74 26.26 24.37
C PHE A 158 -10.76 26.89 25.76
N LEU A 159 -11.47 28.01 25.90
CA LEU A 159 -11.86 28.64 27.17
C LEU A 159 -13.38 28.65 27.35
N GLN A 160 -13.84 28.52 28.60
CA GLN A 160 -15.26 28.44 28.94
C GLN A 160 -15.58 29.11 30.29
N ALA A 161 -16.73 29.77 30.37
CA ALA A 161 -17.46 30.01 31.62
C ALA A 161 -18.92 29.55 31.44
N THR A 162 -19.49 28.89 32.45
CA THR A 162 -20.87 28.40 32.41
C THR A 162 -21.70 28.97 33.54
N ASN A 163 -23.03 28.98 33.36
CA ASN A 163 -24.00 29.46 34.34
C ASN A 163 -23.73 30.90 34.83
N VAL A 164 -23.23 31.74 33.94
CA VAL A 164 -22.92 33.14 34.23
C VAL A 164 -24.20 33.92 34.43
N THR A 165 -24.30 34.62 35.57
CA THR A 165 -25.37 35.57 35.89
C THR A 165 -24.87 37.00 36.01
N ASP A 166 -23.62 37.20 36.43
CA ASP A 166 -22.95 38.51 36.46
C ASP A 166 -22.16 38.74 35.18
N LEU A 167 -22.70 39.59 34.31
CA LEU A 167 -22.10 39.93 33.03
C LEU A 167 -20.97 40.98 33.13
N ASN A 168 -20.79 41.61 34.31
CA ASN A 168 -19.77 42.65 34.51
C ASN A 168 -18.41 42.08 34.95
N ASN A 169 -18.31 40.79 35.25
CA ASN A 169 -17.05 40.18 35.69
C ASN A 169 -17.04 38.67 35.44
N ILE A 170 -16.90 38.29 34.18
CA ILE A 170 -16.82 36.89 33.74
C ILE A 170 -15.34 36.47 33.77
N THR A 171 -15.05 35.27 34.27
CA THR A 171 -13.70 34.70 34.19
C THR A 171 -13.76 33.39 33.43
N LEU A 172 -13.06 33.31 32.30
CA LEU A 172 -12.99 32.07 31.51
C LEU A 172 -11.94 31.12 32.09
N GLU A 173 -12.30 29.84 32.15
CA GLU A 173 -11.41 28.74 32.49
C GLU A 173 -10.93 28.05 31.21
N MET A 174 -9.64 27.75 31.13
CA MET A 174 -9.10 26.98 30.01
C MET A 174 -9.41 25.49 30.17
N LYS A 175 -10.10 24.93 29.17
CA LYS A 175 -10.50 23.51 29.13
C LYS A 175 -9.59 22.66 28.23
N SER A 176 -8.91 23.29 27.29
CA SER A 176 -7.80 22.68 26.53
C SER A 176 -6.47 22.75 27.32
N SER A 177 -5.42 22.15 26.79
CA SER A 177 -4.03 22.24 27.27
C SER A 177 -3.08 22.47 26.10
N ILE A 178 -1.85 22.90 26.37
CA ILE A 178 -0.83 23.13 25.31
C ILE A 178 0.32 22.14 25.51
N MET A 179 0.68 21.44 24.45
CA MET A 179 1.92 20.67 24.36
C MET A 179 2.97 21.51 23.63
N LYS A 180 4.09 21.80 24.30
CA LYS A 180 5.30 22.35 23.68
C LYS A 180 6.22 21.19 23.33
N PHE A 181 6.56 21.05 22.06
CA PHE A 181 7.60 20.15 21.59
C PHE A 181 8.91 20.93 21.47
N GLU A 182 9.93 20.49 22.18
CA GLU A 182 11.30 21.00 22.07
C GLU A 182 12.17 19.92 21.44
N LEU A 183 12.31 20.00 20.12
CA LEU A 183 13.01 19.00 19.33
C LEU A 183 14.38 19.54 18.93
N SER A 184 15.41 18.74 19.13
CA SER A 184 16.78 19.02 18.67
C SER A 184 17.41 17.77 18.07
N ASN A 185 18.53 17.95 17.37
CA ASN A 185 19.23 16.87 16.67
C ASN A 185 18.32 16.10 15.69
N ILE A 186 17.41 16.82 15.01
CA ILE A 186 16.55 16.27 13.97
C ILE A 186 17.44 15.73 12.82
N PRO A 187 17.17 14.53 12.28
CA PRO A 187 17.96 13.94 11.19
C PRO A 187 18.06 14.89 9.99
N THR A 188 19.28 15.08 9.46
CA THR A 188 19.52 16.02 8.34
C THR A 188 18.87 15.60 7.03
N ASP A 189 18.65 14.30 6.84
CA ASP A 189 18.08 13.73 5.61
C ASP A 189 16.55 13.69 5.63
N ILE A 190 15.90 14.22 6.68
CA ILE A 190 14.45 14.36 6.73
C ILE A 190 13.93 15.35 5.67
N GLY A 191 14.76 16.27 5.19
CA GLY A 191 14.36 17.32 4.24
C GLY A 191 13.51 18.42 4.89
N SER A 192 12.67 19.08 4.09
CA SER A 192 11.85 20.19 4.60
C SER A 192 10.71 19.69 5.48
N LEU A 193 10.65 20.13 6.74
CA LEU A 193 9.58 19.77 7.68
C LEU A 193 8.22 20.27 7.21
N LYS A 194 7.26 19.34 7.11
CA LYS A 194 5.87 19.57 6.66
C LYS A 194 4.86 19.42 7.79
N SER A 195 5.06 18.44 8.67
CA SER A 195 4.16 18.24 9.82
C SER A 195 4.84 17.52 10.99
N LEU A 196 4.25 17.67 12.16
CA LEU A 196 4.49 16.89 13.36
C LEU A 196 3.21 16.15 13.72
N ILE A 197 3.31 14.83 13.90
CA ILE A 197 2.21 13.97 14.28
C ILE A 197 2.50 13.45 15.69
N TRP A 198 1.59 13.69 16.62
CA TRP A 198 1.68 13.19 17.98
C TRP A 198 0.69 12.06 18.19
N ILE A 199 1.17 10.87 18.55
CA ILE A 199 0.36 9.66 18.77
C ILE A 199 0.54 9.20 20.22
N VAL A 200 -0.57 8.77 20.84
CA VAL A 200 -0.57 8.16 22.17
C VAL A 200 -1.39 6.88 22.16
N GLU A 201 -0.95 5.87 22.92
CA GLU A 201 -1.79 4.73 23.25
C GLU A 201 -2.66 5.02 24.47
N THR A 202 -3.98 5.04 24.28
CA THR A 202 -4.96 5.26 25.35
C THR A 202 -5.62 3.94 25.76
N ASP A 203 -6.42 3.97 26.83
CA ASP A 203 -7.25 2.82 27.23
C ASP A 203 -8.28 2.43 26.15
N ASN A 204 -8.64 3.36 25.27
CA ASN A 204 -9.62 3.19 24.19
C ASN A 204 -8.98 3.08 22.80
N GLY A 205 -7.72 2.65 22.73
CA GLY A 205 -6.94 2.54 21.50
C GLY A 205 -6.07 3.77 21.21
N SER A 206 -5.38 3.76 20.09
CA SER A 206 -4.45 4.83 19.73
C SER A 206 -5.18 6.10 19.26
N LYS A 207 -4.69 7.26 19.69
CA LYS A 207 -5.17 8.59 19.30
C LYS A 207 -4.01 9.39 18.71
N ASN A 208 -4.32 10.25 17.74
CA ASN A 208 -3.32 11.10 17.10
C ASN A 208 -3.81 12.54 16.97
N MET A 209 -2.86 13.46 16.86
CA MET A 209 -3.06 14.85 16.48
C MET A 209 -1.96 15.30 15.51
N VAL A 210 -2.30 16.22 14.60
CA VAL A 210 -1.38 16.71 13.56
C VAL A 210 -1.19 18.22 13.69
N LEU A 211 0.07 18.65 13.70
CA LEU A 211 0.50 20.02 13.54
C LEU A 211 1.17 20.17 12.16
N ASN A 212 0.53 20.90 11.25
CA ASN A 212 1.15 21.32 10.00
C ASN A 212 2.18 22.40 10.28
N LEU A 213 3.29 22.34 9.54
CA LEU A 213 4.42 23.24 9.67
C LEU A 213 4.64 23.98 8.36
N SER A 214 4.83 25.29 8.43
CA SER A 214 5.14 26.14 7.28
C SER A 214 6.24 27.14 7.65
N SER A 215 7.05 27.53 6.66
CA SER A 215 8.15 28.50 6.85
C SER A 215 9.14 28.14 7.96
N ILE A 216 9.37 26.84 8.22
CA ILE A 216 10.38 26.38 9.17
C ILE A 216 11.76 26.49 8.52
N ALA A 217 12.67 27.22 9.17
CA ALA A 217 14.05 27.30 8.72
C ALA A 217 14.77 25.97 8.98
N ASP A 218 15.65 25.58 8.07
CA ASP A 218 16.46 24.37 8.22
C ASP A 218 17.58 24.61 9.25
N ASN A 219 17.37 24.13 10.48
CA ASN A 219 18.29 24.29 11.60
C ASN A 219 18.32 23.08 12.55
N GLN A 220 17.82 21.92 12.12
CA GLN A 220 17.72 20.67 12.90
C GLN A 220 17.06 20.79 14.29
N ALA A 221 16.30 21.86 14.52
CA ALA A 221 15.62 22.11 15.79
C ALA A 221 14.23 22.67 15.54
N LEU A 222 13.26 22.21 16.31
CA LEU A 222 11.88 22.67 16.22
C LEU A 222 11.34 22.95 17.61
N THR A 223 10.89 24.17 17.82
CA THR A 223 10.01 24.52 18.93
C THR A 223 8.61 24.67 18.38
N ALA A 224 7.74 23.74 18.74
CA ALA A 224 6.39 23.64 18.21
C ALA A 224 5.34 23.62 19.33
N TYR A 225 4.17 24.17 19.05
CA TYR A 225 3.08 24.26 20.02
C TYR A 225 1.80 23.66 19.45
N LEU A 226 1.14 22.83 20.25
CA LEU A 226 -0.10 22.17 19.86
C LEU A 226 -1.10 22.23 21.01
N SER A 227 -2.27 22.81 20.76
CA SER A 227 -3.39 22.75 21.70
C SER A 227 -4.09 21.39 21.62
N PHE A 228 -4.53 20.83 22.74
CA PHE A 228 -5.20 19.53 22.79
C PHE A 228 -6.23 19.42 23.91
N ILE A 229 -7.17 18.48 23.78
CA ILE A 229 -8.09 18.10 24.86
C ILE A 229 -7.42 17.06 25.76
N SER A 230 -7.29 17.40 27.04
CA SER A 230 -6.44 16.66 27.99
C SER A 230 -6.90 15.21 28.21
N GLU A 231 -8.21 14.97 28.23
CA GLU A 231 -8.80 13.65 28.44
C GLU A 231 -8.59 12.71 27.25
N GLU A 232 -8.47 13.25 26.03
CA GLU A 232 -8.34 12.46 24.79
C GLU A 232 -6.92 11.97 24.54
N MET A 233 -5.92 12.74 24.99
CA MET A 233 -4.50 12.47 24.71
C MET A 233 -3.75 11.84 25.89
N SER A 234 -4.47 11.33 26.90
CA SER A 234 -3.84 10.64 28.04
C SER A 234 -3.17 9.32 27.62
N VAL A 235 -1.98 9.06 28.14
CA VAL A 235 -1.23 7.82 27.89
C VAL A 235 -1.59 6.80 28.97
N LYS A 236 -2.03 5.61 28.58
CA LYS A 236 -2.30 4.52 29.54
C LYS A 236 -1.01 4.02 30.22
N THR A 237 -1.15 3.26 31.30
CA THR A 237 -0.02 2.54 31.93
C THR A 237 0.65 1.62 30.91
N ASN A 238 1.98 1.72 30.79
CA ASN A 238 2.79 1.05 29.75
C ASN A 238 2.35 1.39 28.31
N GLY A 239 1.67 2.52 28.11
CA GLY A 239 1.32 3.02 26.79
C GLY A 239 2.48 3.77 26.16
N LYS A 240 2.48 3.85 24.82
CA LYS A 240 3.48 4.59 24.06
C LYS A 240 3.11 6.07 23.88
N PHE A 241 4.12 6.92 23.95
CA PHE A 241 4.11 8.31 23.49
C PHE A 241 5.04 8.40 22.27
N THR A 242 4.48 8.80 21.13
CA THR A 242 5.18 8.75 19.84
C THR A 242 5.04 10.10 19.14
N VAL A 243 6.16 10.65 18.66
CA VAL A 243 6.21 11.85 17.83
C VAL A 243 6.79 11.45 16.48
N ILE A 244 6.08 11.77 15.40
CA ILE A 244 6.53 11.54 14.03
C ILE A 244 6.71 12.89 13.36
N LEU A 245 7.87 13.11 12.75
CA LEU A 245 8.14 14.24 11.89
C LEU A 245 8.02 13.80 10.43
N GLN A 246 7.24 14.56 9.66
CA GLN A 246 7.13 14.41 8.22
C GLN A 246 7.97 15.48 7.52
N GLY A 247 8.87 15.04 6.65
CA GLY A 247 9.50 15.89 5.63
C GLY A 247 9.45 15.22 4.27
N ASP A 248 10.61 14.99 3.66
CA ASP A 248 10.79 14.12 2.50
C ASP A 248 10.87 12.64 2.91
N LYS A 249 11.22 12.39 4.17
CA LYS A 249 11.11 11.12 4.87
C LYS A 249 10.25 11.28 6.14
N LEU A 250 9.86 10.17 6.74
CA LEU A 250 9.19 10.16 8.04
C LEU A 250 10.14 9.57 9.09
N TYR A 251 10.29 10.27 10.20
CA TYR A 251 11.05 9.81 11.37
C TYR A 251 10.15 9.79 12.60
N LYS A 252 10.25 8.74 13.42
CA LYS A 252 9.59 8.67 14.72
C LYS A 252 10.59 8.83 15.87
N ALA A 253 10.09 9.30 16.99
CA ALA A 253 10.71 9.23 18.29
C ALA A 253 9.65 8.70 19.27
N GLU A 254 9.97 7.67 20.04
CA GLU A 254 8.99 6.94 20.85
C GLU A 254 9.54 6.59 22.23
N ARG A 255 8.64 6.59 23.23
CA ARG A 255 8.92 6.07 24.57
C ARG A 255 7.69 5.40 25.17
N GLU A 256 7.91 4.29 25.88
CA GLU A 256 6.91 3.69 26.75
C GLU A 256 6.81 4.46 28.07
N ILE A 257 5.59 4.82 28.47
CA ILE A 257 5.31 5.53 29.71
C ILE A 257 4.80 4.53 30.75
N ILE A 258 5.72 4.01 31.58
CA ILE A 258 5.45 2.93 32.54
C ILE A 258 4.26 3.24 33.46
N SER A 259 4.21 4.44 34.05
CA SER A 259 3.13 4.85 34.96
C SER A 259 1.87 5.38 34.26
N GLY A 260 1.89 5.46 32.93
CA GLY A 260 0.95 6.28 32.18
C GLY A 260 1.13 7.79 32.44
N LYS A 261 0.35 8.60 31.72
CA LYS A 261 0.33 10.06 31.84
C LYS A 261 -1.08 10.59 31.63
N LYS A 262 -1.64 11.19 32.67
CA LYS A 262 -2.83 12.04 32.56
C LYS A 262 -2.43 13.49 32.40
N TYR A 263 -3.21 14.21 31.62
CA TYR A 263 -3.10 15.65 31.45
C TYR A 263 -4.29 16.31 32.14
N GLU A 264 -4.02 17.40 32.85
CA GLU A 264 -5.00 18.20 33.56
C GLU A 264 -5.28 19.44 32.72
N ALA A 265 -6.56 19.78 32.54
CA ALA A 265 -6.97 20.91 31.71
C ALA A 265 -6.36 22.25 32.19
N GLY A 266 -6.10 23.16 31.23
CA GLY A 266 -5.55 24.49 31.49
C GLY A 266 -4.05 24.53 31.74
N ASN A 267 -3.35 23.42 31.54
CA ASN A 267 -1.91 23.32 31.74
C ASN A 267 -1.11 23.37 30.44
N ARG A 268 0.18 23.63 30.62
CA ARG A 268 1.20 23.52 29.59
C ARG A 268 2.10 22.34 29.94
N TYR A 269 2.39 21.52 28.94
CA TYR A 269 3.32 20.40 29.02
C TYR A 269 4.47 20.63 28.06
N THR A 270 5.65 20.13 28.41
CA THR A 270 6.81 20.10 27.50
C THR A 270 7.16 18.65 27.20
N ALA A 271 7.35 18.34 25.92
CA ALA A 271 7.98 17.12 25.45
C ALA A 271 9.32 17.50 24.81
N GLU A 272 10.42 17.15 25.49
CA GLU A 272 11.78 17.36 25.00
C GLU A 272 12.24 16.10 24.28
N ILE A 273 12.79 16.27 23.07
CA ILE A 273 13.38 15.19 22.27
C ILE A 273 14.71 15.69 21.72
N ASP A 274 15.81 15.11 22.19
CA ASP A 274 17.17 15.54 21.85
C ASP A 274 17.99 14.44 21.15
N ASN A 275 17.33 13.38 20.71
CA ASN A 275 17.95 12.21 20.10
C ASN A 275 18.89 11.41 21.04
N SER A 276 18.74 11.58 22.36
CA SER A 276 19.45 10.78 23.37
C SER A 276 18.58 9.63 23.90
N SER A 277 19.22 8.67 24.55
CA SER A 277 18.51 7.61 25.29
C SER A 277 17.75 8.15 26.52
N GLU A 278 18.08 9.35 27.01
CA GLU A 278 17.42 9.95 28.17
C GLU A 278 16.08 10.59 27.81
N THR A 279 15.90 11.01 26.55
CA THR A 279 14.62 11.46 25.98
C THR A 279 14.05 10.42 25.00
N MET A 280 14.18 10.60 23.70
CA MET A 280 13.79 9.65 22.66
C MET A 280 14.78 9.78 21.50
N GLN A 281 14.99 8.68 20.77
CA GLN A 281 15.86 8.65 19.60
C GLN A 281 15.03 8.65 18.32
N TRP A 282 15.55 9.33 17.29
CA TRP A 282 14.93 9.38 15.97
C TRP A 282 15.22 8.11 15.18
N GLU A 283 14.17 7.53 14.60
CA GLU A 283 14.25 6.34 13.76
C GLU A 283 13.40 6.54 12.50
N GLU A 284 13.96 6.24 11.34
CA GLU A 284 13.22 6.34 10.07
C GLU A 284 12.09 5.30 10.05
N LEU A 285 10.88 5.70 9.68
CA LEU A 285 9.76 4.77 9.56
C LEU A 285 10.04 3.75 8.46
N ALA A 286 9.61 2.51 8.70
CA ALA A 286 9.59 1.51 7.66
C ALA A 286 8.60 1.95 6.57
N ASN A 287 9.03 1.90 5.30
CA ASN A 287 8.20 2.32 4.19
C ASN A 287 8.21 1.33 3.03
N MET A 288 7.13 1.36 2.24
CA MET A 288 7.08 0.82 0.90
C MET A 288 6.43 1.79 -0.08
N SER A 289 6.77 1.73 -1.37
CA SER A 289 6.18 2.57 -2.39
C SER A 289 5.87 1.83 -3.69
N PHE A 290 4.89 2.35 -4.43
CA PHE A 290 4.51 1.87 -5.74
C PHE A 290 3.85 2.97 -6.56
N THR A 291 3.93 2.87 -7.88
CA THR A 291 3.31 3.83 -8.81
C THR A 291 2.07 3.23 -9.44
N VAL A 292 1.00 4.02 -9.46
CA VAL A 292 -0.28 3.66 -10.07
C VAL A 292 -0.63 4.63 -11.19
N LYS A 293 -1.35 4.13 -12.18
CA LYS A 293 -2.03 4.94 -13.19
C LYS A 293 -3.51 5.00 -12.87
N VAL A 294 -4.01 6.20 -12.63
CA VAL A 294 -5.43 6.45 -12.40
C VAL A 294 -6.00 7.05 -13.66
N ASP A 295 -6.88 6.30 -14.32
CA ASP A 295 -7.59 6.71 -15.54
C ASP A 295 -9.04 7.14 -15.18
N GLU A 296 -10.04 6.88 -16.04
CA GLU A 296 -11.43 7.37 -15.89
C GLU A 296 -12.09 7.05 -14.54
N ASN A 297 -11.72 5.94 -13.89
CA ASN A 297 -12.09 5.67 -12.51
C ASN A 297 -11.03 6.26 -11.57
N LEU A 298 -11.36 7.37 -10.92
CA LEU A 298 -10.44 8.13 -10.06
C LEU A 298 -10.17 7.49 -8.69
N GLY A 299 -10.92 6.46 -8.30
CA GLY A 299 -10.75 5.79 -7.00
C GLY A 299 -9.58 4.81 -6.97
N PHE A 300 -8.78 4.82 -5.90
CA PHE A 300 -7.78 3.80 -5.61
C PHE A 300 -7.86 3.41 -4.13
N ASN A 301 -7.72 2.11 -3.87
CA ASN A 301 -7.72 1.58 -2.50
C ASN A 301 -6.39 0.88 -2.23
N ILE A 302 -5.77 1.12 -1.08
CA ILE A 302 -4.62 0.31 -0.68
C ILE A 302 -5.09 -1.15 -0.60
N PRO A 303 -4.39 -2.11 -1.23
CA PRO A 303 -4.87 -3.49 -1.40
C PRO A 303 -4.72 -4.33 -0.12
N PHE A 304 -5.16 -3.80 1.02
CA PHE A 304 -5.38 -4.50 2.27
C PHE A 304 -6.75 -5.21 2.26
N PRO A 305 -6.95 -6.26 3.09
CA PRO A 305 -8.24 -6.92 3.22
C PRO A 305 -9.31 -6.01 3.85
N THR A 306 -10.56 -6.48 3.84
CA THR A 306 -11.74 -5.83 4.44
C THR A 306 -12.10 -6.40 5.82
N SER A 307 -11.18 -7.12 6.45
CA SER A 307 -11.35 -7.68 7.79
C SER A 307 -10.00 -7.80 8.51
N GLY A 308 -10.05 -7.87 9.84
CA GLY A 308 -8.86 -7.78 10.70
C GLY A 308 -8.63 -6.34 11.18
N GLU A 309 -7.44 -6.08 11.69
CA GLU A 309 -7.06 -4.78 12.25
C GLU A 309 -5.67 -4.36 11.74
N THR A 310 -5.40 -3.07 11.77
CA THR A 310 -4.05 -2.55 11.50
C THR A 310 -3.08 -2.97 12.63
N PRO A 311 -1.92 -3.55 12.31
CA PRO A 311 -0.96 -4.04 13.31
C PRO A 311 -0.10 -2.93 13.94
N ALA A 312 -0.01 -1.80 13.25
CA ALA A 312 0.82 -0.64 13.55
C ALA A 312 0.06 0.64 13.17
N ASN A 313 0.57 1.81 13.55
CA ASN A 313 0.10 3.06 12.97
C ASN A 313 0.63 3.13 11.53
N ILE A 314 -0.28 3.33 10.58
CA ILE A 314 0.02 3.33 9.15
C ILE A 314 -0.28 4.70 8.59
N MET A 315 0.66 5.25 7.84
CA MET A 315 0.49 6.50 7.11
C MET A 315 0.55 6.24 5.62
N VAL A 316 -0.33 6.89 4.87
CA VAL A 316 -0.36 6.80 3.40
C VAL A 316 -0.16 8.20 2.83
N ASP A 317 0.89 8.33 2.03
CA ASP A 317 1.09 9.44 1.09
C ASP A 317 0.54 8.99 -0.27
N TRP A 318 -0.48 9.70 -0.76
CA TRP A 318 -1.14 9.39 -2.03
C TRP A 318 -0.38 9.91 -3.25
N GLY A 319 0.68 10.70 -3.06
CA GLY A 319 1.55 11.15 -4.13
C GLY A 319 0.99 12.32 -4.97
N ASP A 320 -0.12 12.92 -4.55
CA ASP A 320 -0.74 14.09 -5.20
C ASP A 320 -0.53 15.40 -4.39
N GLY A 321 0.23 15.34 -3.30
CA GLY A 321 0.47 16.48 -2.40
C GLY A 321 -0.63 16.72 -1.37
N SER A 322 -1.63 15.85 -1.27
CA SER A 322 -2.61 15.83 -0.19
C SER A 322 -1.96 15.57 1.18
N ALA A 323 -2.72 15.85 2.24
CA ALA A 323 -2.27 15.53 3.59
C ALA A 323 -2.15 14.01 3.79
N LEU A 324 -1.18 13.59 4.61
CA LEU A 324 -1.03 12.18 4.97
C LEU A 324 -2.33 11.64 5.55
N THR A 325 -2.75 10.49 5.05
CA THR A 325 -3.79 9.71 5.70
C THR A 325 -3.16 8.92 6.83
N ILE A 326 -3.68 9.06 8.05
CA ILE A 326 -3.15 8.39 9.25
C ILE A 326 -4.21 7.42 9.76
N VAL A 327 -3.87 6.13 9.76
CA VAL A 327 -4.70 5.05 10.29
C VAL A 327 -4.01 4.46 11.51
N ASN A 328 -4.60 4.65 12.68
CA ASN A 328 -4.00 4.21 13.94
C ASN A 328 -3.99 2.68 14.07
N LYS A 329 -3.04 2.16 14.84
CA LYS A 329 -2.97 0.75 15.26
C LYS A 329 -4.29 0.28 15.89
N GLY A 330 -4.72 -0.93 15.56
CA GLY A 330 -5.96 -1.54 16.05
C GLY A 330 -7.22 -1.05 15.35
N THR A 331 -7.09 -0.29 14.25
CA THR A 331 -8.25 0.13 13.45
C THR A 331 -8.77 -1.07 12.67
N THR A 332 -10.06 -1.38 12.82
CA THR A 332 -10.73 -2.44 12.06
C THR A 332 -10.72 -2.13 10.56
N LEU A 333 -10.29 -3.09 9.76
CA LEU A 333 -10.28 -3.00 8.30
C LEU A 333 -11.68 -3.23 7.74
N SER A 334 -12.07 -2.42 6.76
CA SER A 334 -13.37 -2.49 6.08
C SER A 334 -13.34 -1.74 4.74
N ASP A 335 -14.36 -1.91 3.88
CA ASP A 335 -14.42 -1.18 2.60
C ASP A 335 -14.50 0.34 2.77
N GLY A 336 -14.93 0.86 3.93
CA GLY A 336 -15.06 2.28 4.22
C GLY A 336 -13.97 2.86 5.12
N ASP A 337 -12.88 2.13 5.35
CA ASP A 337 -11.77 2.60 6.19
C ASP A 337 -10.89 3.66 5.49
N GLY A 338 -9.86 4.15 6.18
CA GLY A 338 -8.97 5.18 5.67
C GLY A 338 -8.08 4.76 4.49
N PHE A 339 -8.18 3.53 3.98
CA PHE A 339 -7.36 3.05 2.88
C PHE A 339 -8.00 3.22 1.50
N ASN A 340 -9.01 4.08 1.39
CA ASN A 340 -9.68 4.42 0.13
C ASN A 340 -9.44 5.89 -0.20
N TYR A 341 -9.15 6.18 -1.47
CA TYR A 341 -8.84 7.53 -1.93
C TYR A 341 -9.40 7.79 -3.32
N GLU A 342 -9.89 9.00 -3.55
CA GLU A 342 -10.38 9.45 -4.85
C GLU A 342 -9.54 10.63 -5.32
N TYR A 343 -8.80 10.45 -6.42
CA TYR A 343 -7.96 11.50 -6.97
C TYR A 343 -8.80 12.57 -7.66
N ALA A 344 -8.33 13.83 -7.65
CA ALA A 344 -9.03 14.92 -8.32
C ALA A 344 -8.92 14.84 -9.86
N GLU A 345 -7.84 14.25 -10.37
CA GLU A 345 -7.53 14.19 -11.79
C GLU A 345 -6.98 12.81 -12.18
N THR A 346 -6.97 12.51 -13.48
CA THR A 346 -6.28 11.33 -13.99
C THR A 346 -4.77 11.58 -14.00
N GLY A 347 -3.97 10.55 -13.78
CA GLY A 347 -2.53 10.74 -13.67
C GLY A 347 -1.75 9.51 -13.25
N GLU A 348 -0.45 9.70 -13.08
CA GLU A 348 0.44 8.74 -12.45
C GLU A 348 0.84 9.26 -11.08
N TYR A 349 0.62 8.43 -10.06
CA TYR A 349 0.81 8.79 -8.67
C TYR A 349 1.76 7.80 -8.00
N ALA A 350 2.78 8.33 -7.31
CA ALA A 350 3.70 7.55 -6.50
C ALA A 350 3.17 7.48 -5.07
N ILE A 351 2.55 6.36 -4.72
CA ILE A 351 2.00 6.13 -3.39
C ILE A 351 3.12 5.59 -2.49
N ALA A 352 3.20 6.13 -1.27
CA ALA A 352 4.07 5.60 -0.22
C ALA A 352 3.24 5.22 1.02
N ILE A 353 3.53 4.04 1.57
CA ILE A 353 2.94 3.53 2.81
C ILE A 353 4.06 3.47 3.85
N TYR A 354 3.81 4.06 5.00
CA TYR A 354 4.71 4.07 6.14
C TYR A 354 4.09 3.29 7.29
N SER A 355 4.92 2.57 8.04
CA SER A 355 4.57 1.90 9.29
C SER A 355 5.46 2.41 10.40
N ASP A 356 4.85 2.73 11.54
CA ASP A 356 5.62 3.04 12.75
C ASP A 356 6.20 1.81 13.43
N GLN A 357 5.88 0.59 12.98
CA GLN A 357 6.62 -0.62 13.32
C GLN A 357 7.83 -0.77 12.40
N VAL A 358 8.98 -0.40 12.94
CA VAL A 358 10.29 -0.36 12.26
C VAL A 358 11.01 -1.72 12.26
N ASP A 359 10.73 -2.57 13.25
CA ASP A 359 11.31 -3.90 13.33
C ASP A 359 10.72 -4.76 12.20
N GLU A 360 11.57 -5.14 11.25
CA GLU A 360 11.19 -5.93 10.08
C GLU A 360 10.74 -7.35 10.43
N THR A 361 11.10 -7.84 11.63
CA THR A 361 10.70 -9.16 12.12
C THR A 361 9.28 -9.17 12.67
N GLU A 362 8.77 -8.00 13.04
CA GLU A 362 7.40 -7.79 13.52
C GLU A 362 6.44 -7.45 12.38
N LEU A 363 5.15 -7.62 12.63
CA LEU A 363 4.11 -7.33 11.63
C LEU A 363 3.98 -5.81 11.40
N GLN A 364 4.33 -5.34 10.20
CA GLN A 364 4.40 -3.90 9.88
C GLN A 364 3.11 -3.38 9.24
N ILE A 365 2.49 -4.17 8.37
CA ILE A 365 1.25 -3.81 7.66
C ILE A 365 0.32 -5.03 7.55
N PRO A 366 -0.98 -4.84 7.27
CA PRO A 366 -1.86 -5.93 6.90
C PRO A 366 -1.37 -6.70 5.67
N LYS A 367 -1.94 -7.88 5.45
CA LYS A 367 -1.73 -8.65 4.22
C LYS A 367 -2.01 -7.79 3.00
N ILE A 368 -1.15 -7.89 1.98
CA ILE A 368 -1.28 -7.13 0.74
C ILE A 368 -1.54 -8.07 -0.44
N LYS A 369 -2.55 -7.77 -1.25
CA LYS A 369 -2.86 -8.50 -2.49
C LYS A 369 -3.61 -7.60 -3.47
N PHE A 370 -2.95 -7.24 -4.57
CA PHE A 370 -3.49 -6.31 -5.57
C PHE A 370 -4.69 -6.87 -6.33
N TRP A 371 -4.86 -8.19 -6.33
CA TRP A 371 -6.00 -8.86 -6.94
C TRP A 371 -7.21 -8.99 -5.99
N ASN A 372 -8.31 -8.32 -6.32
CA ASN A 372 -9.65 -8.57 -5.77
C ASN A 372 -9.74 -8.59 -4.23
N ASN A 373 -9.14 -7.58 -3.56
CA ASN A 373 -9.09 -7.49 -2.10
C ASN A 373 -10.16 -6.59 -1.44
N ARG A 374 -10.83 -5.75 -2.22
CA ARG A 374 -11.86 -4.79 -1.79
C ARG A 374 -12.94 -4.69 -2.87
N ASP A 375 -14.16 -4.30 -2.53
CA ASP A 375 -15.25 -4.20 -3.51
C ASP A 375 -14.95 -3.12 -4.58
N ASN A 376 -15.44 -3.31 -5.81
CA ASN A 376 -15.22 -2.43 -6.97
C ASN A 376 -13.73 -2.20 -7.36
N ASN A 377 -12.86 -3.15 -7.07
CA ASN A 377 -11.41 -3.03 -7.22
C ASN A 377 -10.91 -3.38 -8.63
N SER A 378 -10.38 -2.37 -9.34
CA SER A 378 -9.63 -2.50 -10.61
C SER A 378 -8.13 -2.19 -10.44
N ASN A 379 -7.58 -2.29 -9.22
CA ASN A 379 -6.25 -1.78 -8.89
C ASN A 379 -5.12 -2.57 -9.56
N SER A 380 -5.33 -3.85 -9.88
CA SER A 380 -4.32 -4.64 -10.59
C SER A 380 -3.94 -3.98 -11.92
N SER A 381 -4.94 -3.54 -12.69
CA SER A 381 -4.73 -2.84 -13.96
C SER A 381 -4.10 -1.46 -13.79
N LYS A 382 -4.21 -0.85 -12.60
CA LYS A 382 -3.63 0.47 -12.31
C LYS A 382 -2.17 0.39 -11.90
N LEU A 383 -1.72 -0.71 -11.31
CA LEU A 383 -0.34 -0.85 -10.86
C LEU A 383 0.65 -0.82 -12.04
N ARG A 384 1.64 0.07 -11.97
CA ARG A 384 2.69 0.22 -12.99
C ARG A 384 4.07 -0.22 -12.53
N LEU A 385 4.41 0.08 -11.27
CA LEU A 385 5.75 -0.10 -10.72
C LEU A 385 5.63 -0.41 -9.24
N ILE A 386 6.41 -1.37 -8.74
CA ILE A 386 6.73 -1.46 -7.32
C ILE A 386 8.09 -0.78 -7.10
N GLY A 387 8.13 0.28 -6.30
CA GLY A 387 9.32 1.13 -6.13
C GLY A 387 10.30 0.56 -5.10
N THR A 388 9.81 -0.09 -4.06
CA THR A 388 10.61 -0.64 -2.96
C THR A 388 10.08 -2.00 -2.50
N PRO A 389 10.86 -2.79 -1.75
CA PRO A 389 10.38 -4.03 -1.14
C PRO A 389 9.08 -3.87 -0.35
N LEU A 390 8.27 -4.92 -0.32
CA LEU A 390 7.08 -4.95 0.53
C LEU A 390 7.51 -4.96 1.99
N LEU A 391 6.74 -4.25 2.83
CA LEU A 391 6.86 -4.37 4.28
C LEU A 391 6.43 -5.77 4.74
N ASN A 392 6.81 -6.15 5.96
CA ASN A 392 6.41 -7.42 6.54
C ASN A 392 4.90 -7.45 6.78
N THR A 393 4.23 -8.39 6.12
CA THR A 393 2.77 -8.57 6.19
C THR A 393 2.33 -9.76 7.04
N GLY A 394 3.30 -10.54 7.54
CA GLY A 394 3.05 -11.81 8.24
C GLY A 394 2.32 -12.86 7.39
N THR A 395 2.20 -12.67 6.06
CA THR A 395 1.49 -13.62 5.21
C THR A 395 2.32 -14.89 4.98
N GLU A 396 1.63 -16.02 4.98
CA GLU A 396 2.19 -17.32 4.59
C GLU A 396 1.93 -17.61 3.11
N ASP A 397 1.14 -16.77 2.43
CA ASP A 397 0.67 -17.00 1.08
C ASP A 397 0.65 -15.70 0.26
N PHE A 398 1.41 -15.66 -0.83
CA PHE A 398 1.39 -14.60 -1.84
C PHE A 398 0.70 -15.04 -3.14
N SER A 399 -0.12 -16.10 -3.07
CA SER A 399 -0.87 -16.56 -4.23
C SER A 399 -1.76 -15.45 -4.78
N TYR A 400 -1.63 -15.21 -6.09
CA TYR A 400 -2.34 -14.17 -6.82
C TYR A 400 -2.05 -12.73 -6.32
N CYS A 401 -0.91 -12.47 -5.67
CA CYS A 401 -0.61 -11.14 -5.10
C CYS A 401 -0.61 -10.02 -6.16
N PHE A 402 -0.01 -10.26 -7.32
CA PHE A 402 0.04 -9.35 -8.47
C PHE A 402 -0.67 -9.92 -9.71
N TYR A 403 -1.63 -10.83 -9.50
CA TYR A 403 -2.37 -11.46 -10.60
C TYR A 403 -3.07 -10.38 -11.46
N GLN A 404 -2.90 -10.49 -12.77
CA GLN A 404 -3.40 -9.56 -13.77
C GLN A 404 -2.98 -8.10 -13.56
N CYS A 405 -1.84 -7.85 -12.92
CA CYS A 405 -1.16 -6.56 -12.94
C CYS A 405 -0.54 -6.28 -14.32
N SER A 406 -1.40 -6.22 -15.35
CA SER A 406 -1.02 -6.18 -16.76
C SER A 406 -0.22 -4.94 -17.18
N ASN A 407 -0.23 -3.88 -16.36
CA ASN A 407 0.54 -2.66 -16.57
C ASN A 407 1.85 -2.60 -15.75
N LEU A 408 2.13 -3.60 -14.90
CA LEU A 408 3.35 -3.69 -14.11
C LEU A 408 4.56 -3.95 -15.02
N THR A 409 5.53 -3.03 -15.02
CA THR A 409 6.72 -3.13 -15.87
C THR A 409 7.95 -3.62 -15.12
N SER A 410 8.07 -3.30 -13.84
CA SER A 410 9.24 -3.65 -13.04
C SER A 410 8.91 -3.80 -11.55
N ILE A 411 9.74 -4.61 -10.89
CA ILE A 411 9.70 -4.93 -9.46
C ILE A 411 11.12 -4.76 -8.88
N PRO A 412 11.26 -4.39 -7.61
CA PRO A 412 12.54 -4.14 -6.98
C PRO A 412 13.22 -5.44 -6.57
N LYS A 413 14.55 -5.41 -6.42
CA LYS A 413 15.30 -6.47 -5.75
C LYS A 413 14.79 -6.62 -4.30
N GLY A 414 14.72 -7.86 -3.82
CA GLY A 414 14.32 -8.16 -2.45
C GLY A 414 12.86 -7.87 -2.16
N LEU A 415 12.00 -7.83 -3.20
CA LEU A 415 10.57 -7.53 -3.07
C LEU A 415 9.89 -8.26 -1.89
N PHE A 416 10.27 -9.51 -1.65
CA PHE A 416 9.69 -10.39 -0.63
C PHE A 416 10.61 -10.68 0.56
N ASP A 417 11.75 -9.99 0.69
CA ASP A 417 12.80 -10.34 1.67
C ASP A 417 12.32 -10.25 3.13
N LYS A 418 11.37 -9.35 3.41
CA LYS A 418 10.76 -9.16 4.74
C LYS A 418 9.62 -10.15 5.04
N ASN A 419 9.24 -11.02 4.11
CA ASN A 419 8.12 -11.95 4.24
C ASN A 419 8.62 -13.40 4.18
N THR A 420 9.46 -13.78 5.16
CA THR A 420 10.20 -15.06 5.16
C THR A 420 9.34 -16.31 5.36
N ASN A 421 8.11 -16.15 5.89
CA ASN A 421 7.21 -17.26 6.23
C ASN A 421 6.36 -17.75 5.04
N VAL A 422 6.55 -17.17 3.84
CA VAL A 422 5.76 -17.50 2.65
C VAL A 422 6.01 -18.95 2.20
N THR A 423 4.91 -19.65 1.91
CA THR A 423 4.88 -21.05 1.48
C THR A 423 4.40 -21.24 0.04
N SER A 424 3.79 -20.22 -0.58
CA SER A 424 3.26 -20.28 -1.95
C SER A 424 3.38 -18.94 -2.68
N PHE A 425 3.82 -19.02 -3.94
CA PHE A 425 3.80 -17.94 -4.93
C PHE A 425 2.94 -18.31 -6.14
N LYS A 426 1.93 -19.17 -5.94
CA LYS A 426 1.04 -19.60 -7.02
C LYS A 426 0.44 -18.39 -7.74
N SER A 427 0.60 -18.33 -9.06
CA SER A 427 0.03 -17.26 -9.89
C SER A 427 0.38 -15.84 -9.41
N CYS A 428 1.50 -15.66 -8.70
CA CYS A 428 1.83 -14.38 -8.06
C CYS A 428 1.93 -13.24 -9.08
N PHE A 429 2.57 -13.48 -10.22
CA PHE A 429 2.71 -12.53 -11.33
C PHE A 429 1.99 -13.00 -12.60
N GLU A 430 1.01 -13.90 -12.48
CA GLU A 430 0.26 -14.37 -13.65
C GLU A 430 -0.41 -13.19 -14.37
N ASP A 431 -0.31 -13.16 -15.69
CA ASP A 431 -0.77 -12.09 -16.59
C ASP A 431 -0.18 -10.69 -16.29
N CYS A 432 0.99 -10.61 -15.64
CA CYS A 432 1.83 -9.41 -15.63
C CYS A 432 2.51 -9.22 -17.01
N SER A 433 1.70 -9.00 -18.04
CA SER A 433 2.13 -9.11 -19.45
C SER A 433 3.22 -8.13 -19.88
N LYS A 434 3.39 -7.02 -19.16
CA LYS A 434 4.41 -5.98 -19.38
C LYS A 434 5.64 -6.09 -18.47
N LEU A 435 5.73 -7.11 -17.61
CA LEU A 435 6.87 -7.29 -16.72
C LEU A 435 8.14 -7.62 -17.53
N GLU A 436 9.09 -6.69 -17.53
CA GLU A 436 10.26 -6.75 -18.43
C GLU A 436 11.37 -7.67 -17.91
N SER A 437 11.54 -7.74 -16.59
CA SER A 437 12.62 -8.49 -15.96
C SER A 437 12.26 -9.00 -14.57
N ILE A 438 12.95 -10.07 -14.16
CA ILE A 438 12.92 -10.60 -12.79
C ILE A 438 14.24 -10.21 -12.11
N PRO A 439 14.22 -9.59 -10.93
CA PRO A 439 15.43 -9.32 -10.16
C PRO A 439 16.15 -10.59 -9.71
N THR A 440 17.48 -10.58 -9.73
CA THR A 440 18.29 -11.69 -9.18
C THR A 440 18.00 -11.87 -7.69
N GLY A 441 17.80 -13.12 -7.26
CA GLY A 441 17.56 -13.47 -5.86
C GLY A 441 16.16 -13.09 -5.34
N LEU A 442 15.18 -12.87 -6.23
CA LEU A 442 13.81 -12.45 -5.87
C LEU A 442 13.17 -13.30 -4.75
N PHE A 443 13.49 -14.60 -4.69
CA PHE A 443 12.91 -15.56 -3.76
C PHE A 443 13.90 -16.12 -2.73
N ASP A 444 15.10 -15.54 -2.61
CA ASP A 444 16.21 -16.10 -1.80
C ASP A 444 15.87 -16.22 -0.31
N LYS A 445 14.99 -15.35 0.19
CA LYS A 445 14.56 -15.31 1.60
C LYS A 445 13.30 -16.13 1.90
N ASN A 446 12.64 -16.67 0.87
CA ASN A 446 11.39 -17.42 1.02
C ASN A 446 11.66 -18.93 0.95
N THR A 447 12.46 -19.45 1.89
CA THR A 447 12.99 -20.83 1.84
C THR A 447 11.93 -21.91 2.05
N ASN A 448 10.76 -21.55 2.58
CA ASN A 448 9.65 -22.47 2.89
C ASN A 448 8.67 -22.65 1.72
N VAL A 449 8.94 -22.06 0.55
CA VAL A 449 8.05 -22.13 -0.61
C VAL A 449 7.95 -23.56 -1.15
N THR A 450 6.73 -24.01 -1.35
CA THR A 450 6.39 -25.34 -1.87
C THR A 450 5.87 -25.31 -3.32
N SER A 451 5.40 -24.16 -3.82
CA SER A 451 4.83 -24.07 -5.16
C SER A 451 5.10 -22.72 -5.83
N PHE A 452 5.53 -22.81 -7.10
CA PHE A 452 5.62 -21.70 -8.07
C PHE A 452 4.65 -21.90 -9.25
N TRP A 453 3.58 -22.67 -9.04
CA TRP A 453 2.60 -22.96 -10.08
C TRP A 453 2.09 -21.65 -10.70
N GLY A 454 2.20 -21.50 -12.03
CA GLY A 454 1.74 -20.32 -12.76
C GLY A 454 2.41 -18.99 -12.37
N CYS A 455 3.52 -18.99 -11.62
CA CYS A 455 4.04 -17.77 -10.97
C CYS A 455 4.30 -16.62 -11.96
N PHE A 456 4.83 -16.90 -13.15
CA PHE A 456 5.09 -15.94 -14.24
C PHE A 456 4.30 -16.30 -15.51
N GLN A 457 3.20 -17.03 -15.38
CA GLN A 457 2.34 -17.34 -16.51
C GLN A 457 1.87 -16.05 -17.19
N GLY A 458 1.91 -15.97 -18.52
CA GLY A 458 1.45 -14.80 -19.26
C GLY A 458 2.36 -13.57 -19.18
N CYS A 459 3.54 -13.65 -18.55
CA CYS A 459 4.58 -12.60 -18.57
C CYS A 459 5.21 -12.46 -19.97
N SER A 460 4.42 -12.06 -20.95
CA SER A 460 4.74 -12.18 -22.38
C SER A 460 5.93 -11.34 -22.86
N THR A 461 6.31 -10.32 -22.10
CA THR A 461 7.44 -9.43 -22.39
C THR A 461 8.75 -9.87 -21.73
N LEU A 462 8.72 -10.85 -20.82
CA LEU A 462 9.90 -11.32 -20.12
C LEU A 462 10.90 -11.97 -21.10
N GLU A 463 12.11 -11.41 -21.18
CA GLU A 463 13.12 -11.84 -22.17
C GLU A 463 14.10 -12.88 -21.61
N SER A 464 14.30 -12.91 -20.29
CA SER A 464 15.25 -13.79 -19.62
C SER A 464 14.82 -14.14 -18.20
N ILE A 465 15.31 -15.27 -17.70
CA ILE A 465 15.18 -15.70 -16.31
C ILE A 465 16.56 -15.52 -15.65
N PRO A 466 16.66 -14.95 -14.44
CA PRO A 466 17.91 -14.90 -13.70
C PRO A 466 18.45 -16.30 -13.38
N GLY A 467 19.75 -16.50 -13.54
CA GLY A 467 20.42 -17.70 -13.05
C GLY A 467 20.24 -17.85 -11.54
N GLY A 468 19.96 -19.07 -11.08
CA GLY A 468 19.77 -19.38 -9.65
C GLY A 468 18.48 -18.85 -9.03
N LEU A 469 17.48 -18.41 -9.83
CA LEU A 469 16.23 -17.82 -9.33
C LEU A 469 15.54 -18.66 -8.24
N PHE A 470 15.66 -19.99 -8.30
CA PHE A 470 14.99 -20.91 -7.38
C PHE A 470 15.96 -21.69 -6.46
N ASP A 471 17.23 -21.30 -6.38
CA ASP A 471 18.28 -22.07 -5.70
C ASP A 471 18.05 -22.23 -4.19
N LYS A 472 17.30 -21.30 -3.57
CA LYS A 472 17.00 -21.30 -2.13
C LYS A 472 15.66 -21.94 -1.79
N ASN A 473 14.83 -22.26 -2.78
CA ASN A 473 13.48 -22.79 -2.58
C ASN A 473 13.50 -24.32 -2.71
N ILE A 474 14.22 -25.00 -1.81
CA ILE A 474 14.49 -26.45 -1.89
C ILE A 474 13.25 -27.32 -1.61
N GLU A 475 12.20 -26.72 -1.05
CA GLU A 475 10.94 -27.39 -0.70
C GLU A 475 9.91 -27.44 -1.84
N VAL A 476 10.23 -26.84 -3.00
CA VAL A 476 9.29 -26.76 -4.14
C VAL A 476 8.95 -28.15 -4.70
N THR A 477 7.66 -28.38 -4.92
CA THR A 477 7.10 -29.61 -5.50
C THR A 477 6.50 -29.41 -6.89
N SER A 478 6.12 -28.18 -7.29
CA SER A 478 5.55 -27.90 -8.62
C SER A 478 6.05 -26.58 -9.22
N PHE A 479 6.40 -26.68 -10.51
CA PHE A 479 6.63 -25.57 -11.44
C PHE A 479 5.62 -25.59 -12.61
N GLY A 480 4.48 -26.26 -12.43
CA GLY A 480 3.43 -26.31 -13.44
C GLY A 480 3.06 -24.90 -13.91
N TYR A 481 2.95 -24.67 -15.22
CA TYR A 481 2.60 -23.39 -15.83
C TYR A 481 3.54 -22.21 -15.51
N CYS A 482 4.65 -22.41 -14.80
CA CYS A 482 5.42 -21.32 -14.17
C CYS A 482 5.84 -20.21 -15.16
N PHE A 483 6.25 -20.56 -16.38
CA PHE A 483 6.62 -19.64 -17.44
C PHE A 483 5.76 -19.79 -18.70
N GLN A 484 4.56 -20.38 -18.59
CA GLN A 484 3.65 -20.54 -19.72
C GLN A 484 3.36 -19.16 -20.34
N GLY A 485 3.46 -19.04 -21.66
CA GLY A 485 3.14 -17.81 -22.38
C GLY A 485 4.18 -16.70 -22.22
N CYS A 486 5.38 -16.98 -21.69
CA CYS A 486 6.53 -16.07 -21.73
C CYS A 486 7.08 -15.97 -23.18
N LYS A 487 6.31 -15.35 -24.07
CA LYS A 487 6.52 -15.37 -25.53
C LYS A 487 7.87 -14.80 -25.98
N LYS A 488 8.44 -13.85 -25.22
CA LYS A 488 9.75 -13.26 -25.50
C LYS A 488 10.94 -14.01 -24.91
N LEU A 489 10.70 -15.00 -24.04
CA LEU A 489 11.77 -15.75 -23.40
C LEU A 489 12.59 -16.51 -24.46
N SER A 490 13.87 -16.19 -24.56
CA SER A 490 14.74 -16.70 -25.63
C SER A 490 15.64 -17.87 -25.20
N ASN A 491 15.88 -17.99 -23.89
CA ASN A 491 16.76 -18.98 -23.28
C ASN A 491 16.31 -19.34 -21.87
N ILE A 492 16.69 -20.54 -21.42
CA ILE A 492 16.54 -21.00 -20.04
C ILE A 492 17.93 -21.03 -19.41
N PRO A 493 18.13 -20.51 -18.18
CA PRO A 493 19.41 -20.62 -17.49
C PRO A 493 19.84 -22.06 -17.25
N ILE A 494 21.14 -22.34 -17.42
CA ILE A 494 21.73 -23.62 -17.01
C ILE A 494 21.52 -23.79 -15.50
N GLY A 495 21.06 -24.97 -15.09
CA GLY A 495 20.86 -25.30 -13.68
C GLY A 495 19.65 -24.64 -13.01
N LEU A 496 18.71 -24.04 -13.77
CA LEU A 496 17.55 -23.33 -13.21
C LEU A 496 16.80 -24.12 -12.13
N PHE A 497 16.70 -25.45 -12.28
CA PHE A 497 16.00 -26.34 -11.34
C PHE A 497 16.94 -27.28 -10.55
N GLU A 498 18.26 -27.02 -10.53
CA GLU A 498 19.27 -27.94 -9.99
C GLU A 498 19.08 -28.22 -8.48
N ARG A 499 18.53 -27.26 -7.73
CA ARG A 499 18.33 -27.35 -6.28
C ARG A 499 16.95 -27.84 -5.87
N ASN A 500 15.99 -27.94 -6.79
CA ASN A 500 14.59 -28.26 -6.49
C ASN A 500 14.32 -29.77 -6.63
N THR A 501 14.98 -30.59 -5.82
CA THR A 501 14.96 -32.07 -5.96
C THR A 501 13.62 -32.72 -5.61
N LYS A 502 12.70 -31.98 -4.99
CA LYS A 502 11.36 -32.45 -4.59
C LYS A 502 10.28 -32.24 -5.66
N VAL A 503 10.63 -31.63 -6.79
CA VAL A 503 9.66 -31.35 -7.86
C VAL A 503 9.10 -32.65 -8.45
N THR A 504 7.78 -32.70 -8.55
CA THR A 504 7.03 -33.78 -9.19
C THR A 504 6.34 -33.35 -10.49
N ASP A 505 6.25 -32.04 -10.75
CA ASP A 505 5.38 -31.45 -11.77
C ASP A 505 6.04 -30.30 -12.54
N PHE A 506 6.14 -30.46 -13.87
CA PHE A 506 6.57 -29.45 -14.86
C PHE A 506 5.53 -29.27 -15.98
N GLU A 507 4.27 -29.62 -15.75
CA GLU A 507 3.22 -29.51 -16.75
C GLU A 507 3.13 -28.06 -17.28
N TYR A 508 3.15 -27.90 -18.60
CA TYR A 508 3.04 -26.61 -19.28
C TYR A 508 4.06 -25.53 -18.87
N CYS A 509 5.15 -25.90 -18.17
CA CYS A 509 6.08 -24.94 -17.57
C CYS A 509 6.60 -23.89 -18.56
N PHE A 510 6.90 -24.28 -19.80
CA PHE A 510 7.35 -23.41 -20.88
C PHE A 510 6.42 -23.42 -22.10
N GLU A 511 5.15 -23.83 -21.94
CA GLU A 511 4.21 -23.82 -23.07
C GLU A 511 4.10 -22.39 -23.66
N VAL A 512 4.06 -22.27 -24.99
CA VAL A 512 3.92 -20.99 -25.72
C VAL A 512 5.11 -20.03 -25.46
N CYS A 513 6.27 -20.52 -25.03
CA CYS A 513 7.54 -19.77 -25.10
C CYS A 513 8.05 -19.70 -26.55
N SER A 514 7.35 -18.94 -27.39
CA SER A 514 7.52 -18.95 -28.85
C SER A 514 8.87 -18.42 -29.34
N ASN A 515 9.66 -17.73 -28.51
CA ASN A 515 11.03 -17.29 -28.85
C ASN A 515 12.13 -18.21 -28.29
N LEU A 516 11.79 -19.29 -27.60
CA LEU A 516 12.75 -20.20 -27.00
C LEU A 516 13.45 -21.04 -28.08
N THR A 517 14.75 -20.82 -28.27
CA THR A 517 15.53 -21.44 -29.37
C THR A 517 16.20 -22.76 -28.98
N SER A 518 16.50 -22.97 -27.70
CA SER A 518 17.21 -24.14 -27.21
C SER A 518 16.83 -24.47 -25.76
N ILE A 519 17.02 -25.74 -25.39
CA ILE A 519 16.89 -26.23 -24.01
C ILE A 519 18.30 -26.49 -23.47
N PRO A 520 18.65 -26.04 -22.25
CA PRO A 520 19.91 -26.37 -21.62
C PRO A 520 20.09 -27.88 -21.44
N THR A 521 21.31 -28.37 -21.68
CA THR A 521 21.68 -29.74 -21.28
C THR A 521 21.47 -29.89 -19.78
N ARG A 522 21.03 -31.08 -19.34
CA ARG A 522 20.89 -31.44 -17.92
C ARG A 522 19.86 -30.61 -17.14
N LEU A 523 18.92 -29.94 -17.83
CA LEU A 523 17.90 -29.07 -17.21
C LEU A 523 17.11 -29.79 -16.10
N PHE A 524 16.77 -31.07 -16.28
CA PHE A 524 15.93 -31.85 -15.37
C PHE A 524 16.68 -32.95 -14.59
N ASP A 525 18.02 -32.98 -14.63
CA ASP A 525 18.86 -34.05 -14.08
C ASP A 525 18.60 -34.33 -12.58
N LYS A 526 18.21 -33.30 -11.83
CA LYS A 526 18.03 -33.34 -10.37
C LYS A 526 16.57 -33.52 -9.94
N ASN A 527 15.62 -33.43 -10.87
CA ASN A 527 14.19 -33.53 -10.59
C ASN A 527 13.72 -34.98 -10.83
N ILE A 528 14.32 -35.93 -10.11
CA ILE A 528 14.15 -37.37 -10.36
C ILE A 528 12.73 -37.89 -10.06
N ASN A 529 11.95 -37.13 -9.28
CA ASN A 529 10.60 -37.47 -8.84
C ASN A 529 9.49 -36.95 -9.78
N VAL A 530 9.84 -36.32 -10.90
CA VAL A 530 8.87 -35.80 -11.86
C VAL A 530 8.04 -36.94 -12.46
N THR A 531 6.72 -36.79 -12.41
CA THR A 531 5.77 -37.76 -12.96
C THR A 531 5.16 -37.32 -14.29
N SER A 532 5.18 -36.01 -14.59
CA SER A 532 4.57 -35.46 -15.80
C SER A 532 5.35 -34.29 -16.40
N PHE A 533 5.52 -34.35 -17.72
CA PHE A 533 5.98 -33.26 -18.59
C PHE A 533 4.87 -32.88 -19.60
N PHE A 534 3.60 -33.04 -19.24
CA PHE A 534 2.48 -32.70 -20.11
C PHE A 534 2.65 -31.27 -20.65
N GLY A 535 2.80 -31.14 -21.97
CA GLY A 535 2.81 -29.85 -22.66
C GLY A 535 3.99 -28.96 -22.28
N CYS A 536 5.05 -29.48 -21.64
CA CYS A 536 6.10 -28.66 -21.04
C CYS A 536 6.73 -27.65 -22.01
N PHE A 537 6.95 -28.04 -23.28
CA PHE A 537 7.46 -27.19 -24.36
C PHE A 537 6.47 -27.07 -25.54
N GLN A 538 5.18 -27.31 -25.29
CA GLN A 538 4.14 -27.19 -26.32
C GLN A 538 4.16 -25.77 -26.91
N ASN A 539 3.99 -25.64 -28.22
CA ASN A 539 3.99 -24.35 -28.95
C ASN A 539 5.30 -23.52 -28.81
N CYS A 540 6.44 -24.14 -28.47
CA CYS A 540 7.76 -23.51 -28.59
C CYS A 540 8.21 -23.53 -30.07
N SER A 541 7.56 -22.73 -30.91
CA SER A 541 7.68 -22.83 -32.37
C SER A 541 9.08 -22.53 -32.93
N THR A 542 9.92 -21.80 -32.20
CA THR A 542 11.31 -21.50 -32.59
C THR A 542 12.35 -22.47 -32.03
N LEU A 543 11.94 -23.44 -31.21
CA LEU A 543 12.84 -24.42 -30.61
C LEU A 543 13.49 -25.26 -31.70
N GLU A 544 14.82 -25.21 -31.83
CA GLU A 544 15.53 -25.88 -32.91
C GLU A 544 16.04 -27.27 -32.54
N SER A 545 16.32 -27.53 -31.27
CA SER A 545 16.96 -28.78 -30.82
C SER A 545 16.51 -29.20 -29.43
N ILE A 546 16.56 -30.51 -29.20
CA ILE A 546 16.38 -31.15 -27.89
C ILE A 546 17.74 -31.75 -27.48
N PRO A 547 18.24 -31.52 -26.26
CA PRO A 547 19.45 -32.17 -25.78
C PRO A 547 19.34 -33.70 -25.76
N LYS A 548 20.38 -34.39 -26.28
CA LYS A 548 20.58 -35.83 -26.03
C LYS A 548 20.70 -36.01 -24.50
N GLU A 549 19.89 -36.89 -23.91
CA GLU A 549 19.80 -37.14 -22.45
C GLU A 549 18.89 -36.19 -21.63
N LEU A 550 18.07 -35.34 -22.25
CA LEU A 550 17.22 -34.36 -21.52
C LEU A 550 16.38 -34.98 -20.38
N PHE A 551 15.84 -36.19 -20.58
CA PHE A 551 14.95 -36.86 -19.62
C PHE A 551 15.57 -38.10 -18.94
N ASP A 552 16.89 -38.31 -19.07
CA ASP A 552 17.56 -39.56 -18.70
C ASP A 552 17.45 -39.89 -17.21
N LYS A 553 17.30 -38.88 -16.35
CA LYS A 553 17.21 -39.02 -14.89
C LYS A 553 15.78 -39.04 -14.36
N ASN A 554 14.78 -38.72 -15.18
CA ASN A 554 13.38 -38.62 -14.77
C ASN A 554 12.67 -39.98 -14.95
N ILE A 555 13.13 -40.99 -14.21
CA ILE A 555 12.68 -42.39 -14.36
C ILE A 555 11.22 -42.62 -13.91
N GLU A 556 10.68 -41.69 -13.12
CA GLU A 556 9.33 -41.73 -12.57
C GLU A 556 8.26 -41.16 -13.52
N VAL A 557 8.64 -40.61 -14.68
CA VAL A 557 7.70 -39.98 -15.60
C VAL A 557 6.73 -40.99 -16.21
N GLU A 558 5.44 -40.68 -16.12
CA GLU A 558 4.33 -41.44 -16.71
C GLU A 558 3.77 -40.74 -17.97
N VAL A 559 3.87 -39.40 -18.03
CA VAL A 559 3.19 -38.56 -19.03
C VAL A 559 4.14 -37.62 -19.77
N PHE A 560 4.20 -37.79 -21.10
CA PHE A 560 4.85 -36.89 -22.07
C PHE A 560 3.86 -36.33 -23.09
N ARG A 561 2.55 -36.36 -22.77
CA ARG A 561 1.49 -35.85 -23.64
C ARG A 561 1.84 -34.44 -24.12
N GLY A 562 1.77 -34.18 -25.41
CA GLY A 562 1.97 -32.86 -26.00
C GLY A 562 3.31 -32.17 -25.72
N CYS A 563 4.31 -32.87 -25.13
CA CYS A 563 5.50 -32.23 -24.56
C CYS A 563 6.23 -31.30 -25.55
N PHE A 564 6.31 -31.67 -26.83
CA PHE A 564 6.90 -30.87 -27.91
C PHE A 564 5.90 -30.58 -29.03
N SER A 565 4.59 -30.68 -28.76
CA SER A 565 3.57 -30.44 -29.78
C SER A 565 3.72 -29.03 -30.35
N ASN A 566 3.64 -28.90 -31.68
CA ASN A 566 3.75 -27.65 -32.42
C ASN A 566 5.12 -26.93 -32.26
N CYS A 567 6.20 -27.67 -31.99
CA CYS A 567 7.58 -27.19 -32.13
C CYS A 567 7.99 -27.21 -33.60
N THR A 568 7.47 -26.28 -34.40
CA THR A 568 7.56 -26.30 -35.87
C THR A 568 8.99 -26.19 -36.41
N ASN A 569 9.93 -25.55 -35.69
CA ASN A 569 11.33 -25.42 -36.11
C ASN A 569 12.26 -26.51 -35.56
N LEU A 570 11.72 -27.50 -34.85
CA LEU A 570 12.53 -28.59 -34.29
C LEU A 570 13.21 -29.36 -35.42
N LYS A 571 14.54 -29.42 -35.42
CA LYS A 571 15.34 -30.00 -36.51
C LYS A 571 15.43 -31.51 -36.41
N GLU A 572 15.62 -32.06 -35.22
CA GLU A 572 15.78 -33.50 -35.01
C GLU A 572 15.22 -33.93 -33.65
N VAL A 573 14.75 -35.18 -33.58
CA VAL A 573 14.50 -35.85 -32.30
C VAL A 573 15.74 -36.70 -31.93
N PRO A 574 16.36 -36.48 -30.74
CA PRO A 574 17.53 -37.24 -30.33
C PRO A 574 17.29 -38.75 -30.23
N GLU A 575 18.31 -39.52 -30.60
CA GLU A 575 18.38 -40.94 -30.27
C GLU A 575 18.27 -41.13 -28.76
N GLY A 576 17.41 -42.05 -28.34
CA GLY A 576 17.28 -42.44 -26.94
C GLY A 576 16.61 -41.41 -26.04
N LEU A 577 15.98 -40.36 -26.58
CA LEU A 577 15.37 -39.30 -25.78
C LEU A 577 14.50 -39.81 -24.63
N PHE A 578 13.75 -40.90 -24.84
CA PHE A 578 12.91 -41.49 -23.81
C PHE A 578 13.46 -42.80 -23.24
N ASN A 579 14.69 -43.23 -23.56
CA ASN A 579 15.18 -44.59 -23.31
C ASN A 579 15.03 -45.02 -21.85
N ASN A 580 15.24 -44.10 -20.90
CA ASN A 580 15.22 -44.39 -19.46
C ASN A 580 13.85 -44.19 -18.78
N ASN A 581 12.87 -43.56 -19.44
CA ASN A 581 11.54 -43.31 -18.88
C ASN A 581 10.65 -44.55 -19.04
N LYS A 582 10.94 -45.60 -18.26
CA LYS A 582 10.28 -46.92 -18.38
C LYS A 582 8.84 -46.94 -17.85
N LYS A 583 8.44 -45.97 -17.02
CA LYS A 583 7.06 -45.84 -16.53
C LYS A 583 6.14 -45.07 -17.49
N ALA A 584 6.70 -44.43 -18.52
CA ALA A 584 5.95 -43.59 -19.43
C ALA A 584 4.95 -44.41 -20.25
N THR A 585 3.66 -44.08 -20.11
CA THR A 585 2.54 -44.73 -20.82
C THR A 585 1.80 -43.78 -21.76
N ASN A 586 1.95 -42.46 -21.56
CA ASN A 586 1.20 -41.46 -22.30
C ASN A 586 2.10 -40.55 -23.15
N PHE A 587 2.15 -40.82 -24.46
CA PHE A 587 2.87 -40.03 -25.47
C PHE A 587 1.91 -39.33 -26.44
N MET A 588 0.63 -39.18 -26.06
CA MET A 588 -0.39 -38.55 -26.90
C MET A 588 0.09 -37.20 -27.42
N SER A 589 0.08 -37.01 -28.74
CA SER A 589 0.48 -35.75 -29.39
C SER A 589 1.89 -35.23 -29.08
N CYS A 590 2.81 -36.06 -28.55
CA CYS A 590 4.11 -35.61 -28.04
C CYS A 590 4.92 -34.76 -29.05
N PHE A 591 4.93 -35.15 -30.33
CA PHE A 591 5.56 -34.46 -31.45
C PHE A 591 4.55 -34.09 -32.55
N SER A 592 3.28 -33.94 -32.19
CA SER A 592 2.25 -33.50 -33.13
C SER A 592 2.63 -32.13 -33.70
N PHE A 593 2.45 -31.91 -35.01
CA PHE A 593 2.77 -30.68 -35.73
C PHE A 593 4.24 -30.22 -35.64
N CYS A 594 5.18 -31.14 -35.39
CA CYS A 594 6.62 -30.89 -35.58
C CYS A 594 6.98 -30.97 -37.06
N SER A 595 6.50 -30.03 -37.88
CA SER A 595 6.46 -30.17 -39.35
C SER A 595 7.84 -30.27 -40.02
N ASN A 596 8.88 -29.67 -39.44
CA ASN A 596 10.24 -29.69 -40.01
C ASN A 596 11.17 -30.76 -39.38
N VAL A 597 10.68 -31.61 -38.48
CA VAL A 597 11.57 -32.51 -37.73
C VAL A 597 12.08 -33.69 -38.55
N THR A 598 13.36 -34.01 -38.40
CA THR A 598 13.93 -35.30 -38.78
C THR A 598 13.66 -36.30 -37.64
N LEU A 599 12.85 -37.32 -37.92
CA LEU A 599 12.53 -38.38 -36.98
C LEU A 599 13.70 -39.35 -36.82
N ASN A 600 13.79 -39.93 -35.62
CA ASN A 600 14.77 -40.96 -35.27
C ASN A 600 14.05 -42.25 -34.87
N LYS A 601 14.48 -43.40 -35.41
CA LYS A 601 13.84 -44.68 -35.09
C LYS A 601 14.08 -45.16 -33.66
N ASN A 602 15.17 -44.70 -33.05
CA ASN A 602 15.66 -45.11 -31.74
C ASN A 602 15.21 -44.14 -30.61
N ILE A 603 14.16 -43.33 -30.81
CA ILE A 603 13.63 -42.41 -29.77
C ILE A 603 13.29 -43.16 -28.47
N PHE A 604 12.68 -44.34 -28.62
CA PHE A 604 12.23 -45.15 -27.49
C PHE A 604 13.21 -46.26 -27.09
N SER A 605 14.21 -46.63 -27.89
CA SER A 605 15.19 -47.64 -27.47
C SER A 605 16.44 -47.57 -28.33
N ASN A 606 17.61 -47.45 -27.69
CA ASN A 606 18.90 -47.38 -28.38
C ASN A 606 19.36 -48.75 -28.92
N GLU A 607 18.87 -49.84 -28.31
CA GLU A 607 19.25 -51.21 -28.68
C GLU A 607 18.24 -51.87 -29.63
N GLY A 608 17.24 -51.12 -30.11
CA GLY A 608 16.14 -51.66 -30.91
C GLY A 608 15.27 -52.66 -30.15
N ASN A 609 15.23 -52.57 -28.81
CA ASN A 609 14.46 -53.49 -27.97
C ASN A 609 12.96 -53.24 -28.13
N THR A 610 12.27 -54.18 -28.78
CA THR A 610 10.83 -54.14 -29.06
C THR A 610 9.95 -54.53 -27.87
N ASP A 611 10.52 -54.94 -26.73
CA ASP A 611 9.81 -55.34 -25.52
C ASP A 611 9.57 -54.19 -24.53
N ARG A 612 10.07 -52.97 -24.83
CA ARG A 612 9.97 -51.80 -23.94
C ARG A 612 8.56 -51.58 -23.36
N PHE A 613 7.53 -51.74 -24.18
CA PHE A 613 6.14 -51.47 -23.83
C PHE A 613 5.32 -52.76 -23.59
N SER A 614 5.98 -53.91 -23.49
CA SER A 614 5.32 -55.21 -23.34
C SER A 614 4.50 -55.27 -22.05
N GLY A 615 3.20 -55.51 -22.17
CA GLY A 615 2.27 -55.55 -21.03
C GLY A 615 1.83 -54.18 -20.51
N MET A 616 2.23 -53.08 -21.15
CA MET A 616 1.85 -51.72 -20.77
C MET A 616 0.70 -51.20 -21.64
N ASN A 617 -0.31 -50.58 -21.02
CA ASN A 617 -1.33 -49.85 -21.76
C ASN A 617 -0.76 -48.52 -22.26
N MET A 618 -0.79 -48.29 -23.58
CA MET A 618 -0.09 -47.18 -24.19
C MET A 618 -1.05 -46.20 -24.88
N LEU A 619 -0.79 -44.91 -24.74
CA LEU A 619 -1.47 -43.83 -25.45
C LEU A 619 -0.49 -43.17 -26.44
N PHE A 620 -0.61 -43.53 -27.72
CA PHE A 620 0.19 -42.99 -28.83
C PHE A 620 -0.62 -42.14 -29.81
N ASN A 621 -1.91 -41.93 -29.54
CA ASN A 621 -2.81 -41.14 -30.36
C ASN A 621 -2.16 -39.80 -30.76
N TYR A 622 -2.08 -39.59 -32.08
CA TYR A 622 -1.50 -38.40 -32.72
C TYR A 622 -0.06 -38.05 -32.32
N CYS A 623 0.70 -38.98 -31.74
CA CYS A 623 2.05 -38.74 -31.20
C CYS A 623 2.99 -38.06 -32.20
N PHE A 624 2.94 -38.44 -33.48
CA PHE A 624 3.76 -37.92 -34.57
C PHE A 624 2.90 -37.31 -35.69
N GLN A 625 1.68 -36.89 -35.39
CA GLN A 625 0.79 -36.29 -36.39
C GLN A 625 1.47 -35.11 -37.10
N ASN A 626 1.50 -35.09 -38.44
CA ASN A 626 2.21 -34.10 -39.27
C ASN A 626 3.73 -33.94 -38.96
N ALA A 627 4.35 -34.89 -38.26
CA ALA A 627 5.78 -34.81 -37.99
C ALA A 627 6.59 -35.00 -39.28
N GLY A 628 7.54 -34.09 -39.52
CA GLY A 628 8.40 -34.13 -40.71
C GLY A 628 7.69 -33.87 -42.03
N GLU A 629 6.39 -33.53 -42.04
CA GLU A 629 5.57 -33.29 -43.24
C GLU A 629 6.25 -32.34 -44.24
N GLN A 630 6.92 -31.31 -43.73
CA GLN A 630 7.61 -30.28 -44.51
C GLN A 630 9.12 -30.54 -44.67
N ASN A 631 9.66 -31.59 -44.05
CA ASN A 631 11.07 -31.92 -44.10
C ASN A 631 11.42 -32.72 -45.37
N GLU A 632 12.39 -32.26 -46.16
CA GLU A 632 12.90 -32.98 -47.34
C GLU A 632 13.63 -34.28 -46.96
N ASN A 633 14.26 -34.31 -45.79
CA ASN A 633 15.00 -35.44 -45.21
C ASN A 633 14.39 -35.85 -43.85
N PRO A 634 13.19 -36.44 -43.86
CA PRO A 634 12.39 -36.65 -42.65
C PRO A 634 12.91 -37.75 -41.70
N GLY A 635 13.96 -38.49 -42.07
CA GLY A 635 14.52 -39.58 -41.26
C GLY A 635 13.63 -40.81 -41.19
N GLU A 636 13.89 -41.69 -40.21
CA GLU A 636 13.14 -42.92 -39.97
C GLU A 636 12.25 -42.75 -38.72
N ALA A 637 10.96 -43.07 -38.83
CA ALA A 637 10.04 -43.09 -37.70
C ALA A 637 10.33 -44.30 -36.78
N PRO A 638 10.02 -44.21 -35.47
CA PRO A 638 10.09 -45.36 -34.59
C PRO A 638 9.11 -46.45 -35.06
N GLU A 639 9.62 -47.67 -35.23
CA GLU A 639 8.86 -48.81 -35.76
C GLU A 639 7.92 -49.40 -34.71
N LEU A 640 7.00 -48.60 -34.17
CA LEU A 640 6.09 -48.95 -33.07
C LEU A 640 5.24 -50.19 -33.38
N TRP A 641 4.98 -50.48 -34.66
CA TRP A 641 4.28 -51.68 -35.11
C TRP A 641 5.07 -52.98 -34.89
N LYS A 642 6.39 -52.91 -34.66
CA LYS A 642 7.22 -54.08 -34.32
C LYS A 642 7.31 -54.34 -32.81
N TYR A 643 6.80 -53.44 -31.97
CA TYR A 643 6.85 -53.59 -30.51
C TYR A 643 5.85 -54.65 -30.04
N LYS A 644 6.24 -55.44 -29.03
CA LYS A 644 5.37 -56.47 -28.46
C LYS A 644 4.32 -55.84 -27.55
N ARG A 645 3.05 -56.06 -27.87
CA ARG A 645 1.92 -55.64 -27.01
C ARG A 645 1.68 -56.61 -25.85
N GLY A 646 1.70 -57.91 -26.12
CA GLY A 646 1.21 -58.91 -25.15
C GLY A 646 -0.31 -58.76 -24.98
N SER A 647 -0.82 -58.75 -23.74
CA SER A 647 -2.25 -58.56 -23.42
C SER A 647 -2.68 -57.10 -23.23
N SER A 648 -1.83 -56.13 -23.57
CA SER A 648 -2.07 -54.70 -23.32
C SER A 648 -2.97 -54.03 -24.35
N THR A 649 -3.67 -52.98 -23.95
CA THR A 649 -4.47 -52.12 -24.83
C THR A 649 -3.68 -50.89 -25.25
N TRP A 650 -3.57 -50.65 -26.56
CA TRP A 650 -2.89 -49.48 -27.11
C TRP A 650 -3.89 -48.62 -27.86
N ASN A 651 -3.87 -47.31 -27.62
CA ASN A 651 -4.58 -46.34 -28.47
C ASN A 651 -3.58 -45.68 -29.42
N THR A 652 -3.63 -46.11 -30.67
CA THR A 652 -2.68 -45.80 -31.75
C THR A 652 -3.27 -44.82 -32.77
N THR A 653 -4.52 -44.36 -32.53
CA THR A 653 -5.31 -43.54 -33.44
C THR A 653 -4.51 -42.36 -34.00
N GLY A 654 -4.30 -42.36 -35.31
CA GLY A 654 -3.67 -41.24 -36.00
C GLY A 654 -2.24 -40.92 -35.55
N CYS A 655 -1.55 -41.83 -34.87
CA CYS A 655 -0.19 -41.65 -34.36
C CYS A 655 0.75 -41.05 -35.41
N PHE A 656 0.72 -41.56 -36.65
CA PHE A 656 1.51 -41.09 -37.78
C PHE A 656 0.66 -40.33 -38.82
N TYR A 657 -0.54 -39.87 -38.48
CA TYR A 657 -1.41 -39.18 -39.44
C TYR A 657 -0.69 -38.00 -40.10
N ASN A 658 -0.55 -38.05 -41.43
CA ASN A 658 0.22 -37.10 -42.26
C ASN A 658 1.69 -36.93 -41.86
N ALA A 659 2.26 -37.84 -41.08
CA ALA A 659 3.69 -37.86 -40.80
C ALA A 659 4.47 -38.27 -42.06
N LYS A 660 5.66 -37.71 -42.22
CA LYS A 660 6.60 -38.09 -43.28
C LYS A 660 7.81 -38.75 -42.62
N ALA A 661 8.19 -39.93 -43.12
CA ALA A 661 9.44 -40.64 -42.76
C ALA A 661 9.76 -41.66 -43.87
N THR A 662 11.03 -42.03 -44.02
CA THR A 662 11.49 -42.94 -45.09
C THR A 662 10.96 -44.37 -44.95
N ASN A 663 10.62 -44.81 -43.73
CA ASN A 663 10.04 -46.13 -43.44
C ASN A 663 8.50 -46.13 -43.33
N LEU A 664 7.83 -44.97 -43.55
CA LEU A 664 6.38 -44.85 -43.63
C LEU A 664 5.96 -44.82 -45.12
N THR A 665 5.97 -45.98 -45.78
CA THR A 665 5.62 -46.12 -47.21
C THR A 665 4.26 -46.80 -47.40
N SER A 666 3.61 -46.59 -48.55
CA SER A 666 2.31 -47.18 -48.91
C SER A 666 2.27 -48.72 -48.89
N ASN A 667 3.43 -49.38 -48.94
CA ASN A 667 3.57 -50.83 -49.00
C ASN A 667 3.55 -51.54 -47.63
N ASN A 668 3.51 -50.81 -46.51
CA ASN A 668 3.45 -51.42 -45.17
C ASN A 668 1.99 -51.76 -44.78
N GLU A 669 1.68 -53.04 -44.57
CA GLU A 669 0.34 -53.54 -44.20
C GLU A 669 -0.21 -52.94 -42.89
N TYR A 670 0.64 -52.36 -42.04
CA TYR A 670 0.30 -51.86 -40.69
C TYR A 670 -0.24 -50.41 -40.67
N ASN A 671 -0.36 -49.79 -41.84
CA ASN A 671 -0.64 -48.37 -42.01
C ASN A 671 -2.06 -47.91 -41.63
N THR A 672 -3.04 -48.83 -41.54
CA THR A 672 -4.43 -48.48 -41.20
C THR A 672 -4.65 -48.22 -39.71
N GLU A 673 -3.95 -48.93 -38.83
CA GLU A 673 -4.10 -48.78 -37.37
C GLU A 673 -3.43 -47.49 -36.87
N TRP A 674 -2.32 -47.09 -37.48
CA TRP A 674 -1.45 -46.02 -36.98
C TRP A 674 -1.63 -44.66 -37.67
N GLY A 675 -2.44 -44.56 -38.73
CA GLY A 675 -2.91 -43.26 -39.24
C GLY A 675 -2.46 -42.81 -40.63
N THR A 676 -1.68 -43.57 -41.40
CA THR A 676 -1.40 -43.28 -42.83
C THR A 676 -0.85 -44.49 -43.57
N PRO A 677 -1.22 -44.62 -44.86
CA PRO A 677 -0.29 -44.40 -45.96
C PRO A 677 -0.70 -43.18 -46.78
N LEU A 678 0.22 -42.26 -47.04
CA LEU A 678 0.08 -41.30 -48.14
C LEU A 678 0.75 -41.87 -49.40
N ASN A 679 0.01 -41.86 -50.50
CA ASN A 679 0.48 -42.18 -51.84
C ASN A 679 1.68 -41.28 -52.19
N TRP A 680 2.86 -41.87 -52.41
CA TRP A 680 3.95 -41.16 -53.08
C TRP A 680 3.70 -41.24 -54.60
N ASN A 681 3.42 -40.10 -55.23
CA ASN A 681 3.54 -39.92 -56.68
C ASN A 681 4.93 -39.42 -57.01
#